data_AF-A0AA39IFK4-F1
#
_entry.id   AF-A0AA39IFK4-F1
#
_cell.length_a   1.000
_cell.length_b   1.000
_cell.length_c   1.000
_cell.angle_alpha   90.00
_cell.angle_beta   90.00
_cell.angle_gamma   90.00
#
_symmetry.space_group_name_H-M   'P 1'
#
loop_
_entity.id
_entity.type
_entity.pdbx_description
1 polymer ?
#
loop_
_entity_poly.entity_id
_entity_poly.type
_entity_poly.pdbx_seq_one_letter_code
_entity_poly.pdbx_strand_id
1 'polypeptide(L)'
;MLRFLATLLPILFVPSGCFVREFIIGGQRDYRESKDNASHYPVVVQFCPEEKFTKYNGSYCSGTLISRRHVLTAAHCVKEPMNNTYILIGNEVDECRHGNAQSDYSYKVARAIVHPRFQRGGGIVQNDIAIIELARNVSFAVNVTISSDDRRFMNTEVIVRGWGMSCLLNDLVRGELKKTGKDEKISGRHPHVHKLAKHLLKIRILWFSPVFCRSRYNENNLDFDEKRTFCAGSSRGGTWAGDSGGSAVACDFEDAKYRIVGVTSYGIDPPETKTHFPHENAHDQYMFPGTYMRTSYYCDFIERATEVCDDRSDGFHFGVITCRACAAFFRRSISMKKSYRCCKGTKDCNIHKSVRCMCRFCRLNKCIKVGMKIASVQSTRDPLGKRQGSTSTVDGEVENADVYKSMFSSEPSFSNSPATDDESMMPVLYRIRNAYRKFGEERRKLHPPVSAPRPGHLTTTSLVWADEIPFLSSFVEDAFEESRNLPEEQRWLLFRSFYVGFIITESSFRTCQLYDGNDRWILPTNEYIDINDPSLYFHNSCSQYSKEQVSEMLRPSMNLLVRNMVIPLREIGIEELEFAALLGLLFWNRGYEGQSEPCERLTIEIRDRMTMELCYYYKEVLRDPCYALRLSKLLMIIPCVQRMTARFREDAEIGNLFKVYDLGKKISDLIHVSL
;
A
#
# COMPACT_ATOMS: atom_id res chain seq x y z
N MET A 1 12.54 36.63 3.43
CA MET A 1 12.19 35.37 2.74
C MET A 1 12.59 34.14 3.58
N LEU A 2 12.34 34.15 4.90
CA LEU A 2 12.99 33.22 5.87
C LEU A 2 11.99 32.69 6.92
N ARG A 3 10.74 32.47 6.50
CA ARG A 3 9.61 31.98 7.33
C ARG A 3 8.77 30.89 6.65
N PHE A 4 9.36 30.16 5.71
CA PHE A 4 8.69 29.09 4.93
C PHE A 4 9.33 27.70 5.13
N LEU A 5 10.28 27.58 6.07
CA LEU A 5 11.07 26.37 6.36
C LEU A 5 10.77 25.77 7.75
N ALA A 6 9.54 25.94 8.26
CA ALA A 6 9.18 25.66 9.65
C ALA A 6 8.15 24.53 9.84
N THR A 7 7.75 23.82 8.77
CA THR A 7 6.73 22.76 8.84
C THR A 7 6.99 21.65 7.81
N LEU A 8 7.69 20.57 8.22
CA LEU A 8 7.46 19.16 7.84
C LEU A 8 8.58 18.25 8.38
N LEU A 9 8.26 17.52 9.46
CA LEU A 9 9.03 16.54 10.30
C LEU A 9 9.15 17.07 11.75
N PRO A 10 8.97 16.21 12.79
CA PRO A 10 9.34 14.79 12.91
C PRO A 10 8.13 13.82 12.74
N ILE A 11 8.17 12.49 12.90
CA ILE A 11 8.84 11.60 13.89
C ILE A 11 9.24 10.24 13.27
N LEU A 12 10.33 9.64 13.79
CA LEU A 12 10.80 8.26 13.54
C LEU A 12 10.72 7.39 14.82
N PHE A 13 11.14 6.11 14.73
CA PHE A 13 10.96 5.02 15.72
C PHE A 13 9.53 4.43 15.73
N VAL A 14 9.30 3.14 16.02
CA VAL A 14 10.04 2.18 16.89
C VAL A 14 10.27 0.80 16.17
N PRO A 15 10.76 -0.29 16.82
CA PRO A 15 12.11 -0.83 16.61
C PRO A 15 12.20 -2.13 15.78
N SER A 16 13.44 -2.59 15.55
CA SER A 16 13.78 -3.89 14.96
C SER A 16 13.59 -5.07 15.93
N GLY A 17 13.22 -6.24 15.42
CA GLY A 17 13.17 -7.51 16.17
C GLY A 17 12.88 -8.71 15.26
N CYS A 18 13.57 -9.83 15.47
CA CYS A 18 13.42 -11.05 14.66
C CYS A 18 12.24 -11.91 15.13
N PHE A 19 11.48 -12.53 14.21
CA PHE A 19 11.12 -13.97 14.19
C PHE A 19 10.11 -14.27 13.05
N VAL A 20 9.75 -15.55 12.88
CA VAL A 20 9.12 -16.14 11.68
C VAL A 20 7.69 -16.68 11.96
N ARG A 21 6.82 -16.67 10.93
CA ARG A 21 5.50 -17.36 10.73
C ARG A 21 4.15 -16.70 11.12
N GLU A 22 3.26 -16.65 10.09
CA GLU A 22 1.80 -16.95 10.08
C GLU A 22 0.83 -16.01 10.87
N PHE A 23 -0.32 -15.51 10.39
CA PHE A 23 -1.03 -15.40 9.07
C PHE A 23 -2.00 -14.17 9.23
N ILE A 24 -3.10 -13.82 8.51
CA ILE A 24 -3.91 -14.31 7.37
C ILE A 24 -3.16 -14.04 6.08
N ILE A 25 -3.14 -14.97 5.11
CA ILE A 25 -2.41 -14.93 3.82
C ILE A 25 -1.31 -13.84 3.82
N GLY A 26 -0.13 -14.18 4.35
CA GLY A 26 1.02 -13.27 4.51
C GLY A 26 1.07 -12.43 5.80
N GLY A 27 0.00 -12.38 6.58
CA GLY A 27 -0.10 -11.61 7.83
C GLY A 27 0.63 -12.23 9.03
N GLN A 28 0.44 -11.61 10.21
CA GLN A 28 1.05 -11.99 11.48
C GLN A 28 0.02 -12.09 12.62
N ARG A 29 0.33 -12.87 13.67
CA ARG A 29 -0.45 -12.90 14.93
C ARG A 29 -0.43 -11.53 15.62
N ASP A 30 -1.58 -11.02 16.05
CA ASP A 30 -1.66 -9.72 16.75
C ASP A 30 -1.41 -9.92 18.26
N TYR A 31 -0.17 -10.28 18.62
CA TYR A 31 0.21 -10.70 19.97
C TYR A 31 0.71 -9.55 20.86
N ARG A 32 0.35 -9.60 22.15
CA ARG A 32 1.00 -8.88 23.25
C ARG A 32 1.05 -9.80 24.47
N GLU A 33 2.19 -9.82 25.16
CA GLU A 33 2.39 -10.64 26.37
C GLU A 33 1.66 -10.04 27.58
N SER A 34 0.40 -10.41 27.76
CA SER A 34 -0.35 -10.19 29.01
C SER A 34 -1.46 -11.23 29.15
N LYS A 35 -1.54 -11.94 30.28
CA LYS A 35 -2.54 -13.01 30.50
C LYS A 35 -4.00 -12.52 30.65
N ASP A 36 -4.23 -11.21 30.71
CA ASP A 36 -5.57 -10.59 30.75
C ASP A 36 -6.19 -10.50 29.35
N ASN A 37 -6.68 -11.64 28.85
CA ASN A 37 -7.03 -11.93 27.45
C ASN A 37 -8.19 -11.12 26.80
N ALA A 38 -8.64 -10.00 27.37
CA ALA A 38 -9.68 -9.16 26.79
C ALA A 38 -9.51 -7.64 26.98
N SER A 39 -8.55 -7.19 27.79
CA SER A 39 -8.32 -5.75 28.04
C SER A 39 -7.60 -5.05 26.89
N HIS A 40 -6.77 -5.78 26.14
CA HIS A 40 -5.96 -5.27 25.02
C HIS A 40 -6.67 -5.36 23.64
N TYR A 41 -7.95 -4.94 23.60
CA TYR A 41 -8.70 -4.53 22.41
C TYR A 41 -8.66 -5.37 21.10
N PRO A 42 -9.14 -6.63 21.11
CA PRO A 42 -9.75 -7.23 19.93
C PRO A 42 -11.24 -6.90 19.93
N VAL A 43 -11.63 -5.82 19.25
CA VAL A 43 -13.06 -5.52 18.97
C VAL A 43 -13.63 -6.38 17.84
N VAL A 44 -12.77 -7.16 17.17
CA VAL A 44 -13.14 -8.18 16.19
C VAL A 44 -13.89 -9.31 16.91
N VAL A 45 -14.91 -9.88 16.26
CA VAL A 45 -15.71 -10.98 16.82
C VAL A 45 -15.89 -12.10 15.82
N GLN A 46 -16.12 -13.32 16.33
CA GLN A 46 -16.17 -14.54 15.54
C GLN A 46 -17.56 -15.19 15.62
N PHE A 47 -18.06 -15.70 14.48
CA PHE A 47 -19.41 -16.27 14.38
C PHE A 47 -19.33 -17.80 14.46
N CYS A 48 -19.83 -18.36 15.56
CA CYS A 48 -19.73 -19.79 15.85
C CYS A 48 -21.11 -20.46 15.97
N PRO A 49 -21.39 -21.54 15.23
CA PRO A 49 -22.66 -22.26 15.31
C PRO A 49 -22.77 -23.10 16.61
N GLU A 50 -23.99 -23.32 17.08
CA GLU A 50 -24.29 -24.14 18.27
C GLU A 50 -24.13 -25.65 18.01
N GLU A 51 -24.22 -26.09 16.74
CA GLU A 51 -24.12 -27.49 16.33
C GLU A 51 -22.80 -27.80 15.61
N LYS A 52 -22.22 -28.97 15.91
CA LYS A 52 -20.94 -29.45 15.33
C LYS A 52 -21.02 -29.84 13.84
N PHE A 53 -22.20 -29.79 13.22
CA PHE A 53 -22.45 -30.29 11.86
C PHE A 53 -22.39 -29.20 10.77
N THR A 54 -21.27 -28.46 10.72
CA THR A 54 -20.90 -27.70 9.51
C THR A 54 -19.63 -28.28 8.90
N LYS A 55 -19.52 -28.19 7.56
CA LYS A 55 -18.41 -28.72 6.73
C LYS A 55 -17.00 -28.20 7.13
N TYR A 56 -16.91 -27.20 8.02
CA TYR A 56 -15.69 -26.45 8.35
C TYR A 56 -15.21 -26.61 9.80
N ASN A 57 -15.96 -27.30 10.66
CA ASN A 57 -15.54 -27.66 12.03
C ASN A 57 -14.97 -26.46 12.85
N GLY A 58 -15.65 -25.31 12.76
CA GLY A 58 -15.25 -24.03 13.33
C GLY A 58 -16.16 -22.87 12.91
N SER A 59 -15.69 -21.64 13.09
CA SER A 59 -16.39 -20.40 12.73
C SER A 59 -16.61 -20.24 11.23
N TYR A 60 -17.64 -19.49 10.81
CA TYR A 60 -17.91 -19.27 9.38
C TYR A 60 -17.79 -17.81 8.91
N CYS A 61 -17.79 -16.84 9.82
CA CYS A 61 -17.66 -15.41 9.53
C CYS A 61 -17.04 -14.65 10.72
N SER A 62 -16.69 -13.39 10.47
CA SER A 62 -16.21 -12.41 11.44
C SER A 62 -17.15 -11.19 11.56
N GLY A 63 -16.85 -10.31 12.50
CA GLY A 63 -17.56 -9.05 12.71
C GLY A 63 -16.70 -8.06 13.50
N THR A 64 -17.25 -6.89 13.85
CA THR A 64 -16.57 -5.94 14.75
C THR A 64 -17.56 -5.19 15.64
N LEU A 65 -17.27 -5.12 16.94
CA LEU A 65 -18.04 -4.36 17.93
C LEU A 65 -17.94 -2.85 17.66
N ILE A 66 -19.08 -2.25 17.33
CA ILE A 66 -19.23 -0.80 17.16
C ILE A 66 -19.85 -0.13 18.40
N SER A 67 -20.36 -0.93 19.34
CA SER A 67 -20.80 -0.48 20.67
C SER A 67 -20.81 -1.66 21.64
N ARG A 68 -21.17 -1.44 22.91
CA ARG A 68 -21.29 -2.51 23.93
C ARG A 68 -22.35 -3.58 23.63
N ARG A 69 -23.19 -3.40 22.61
CA ARG A 69 -24.33 -4.27 22.31
C ARG A 69 -24.50 -4.58 20.81
N HIS A 70 -23.74 -3.93 19.92
CA HIS A 70 -23.92 -4.03 18.48
C HIS A 70 -22.62 -4.39 17.77
N VAL A 71 -22.71 -5.38 16.88
CA VAL A 71 -21.65 -5.87 16.02
C VAL A 71 -21.98 -5.50 14.57
N LEU A 72 -21.04 -4.90 13.86
CA LEU A 72 -21.06 -4.69 12.42
C LEU A 72 -20.49 -5.92 11.71
N THR A 73 -21.10 -6.36 10.61
CA THR A 73 -20.68 -7.54 9.83
C THR A 73 -21.18 -7.45 8.38
N ALA A 74 -20.83 -8.43 7.55
CA ALA A 74 -21.38 -8.59 6.21
C ALA A 74 -22.80 -9.20 6.27
N ALA A 75 -23.68 -8.81 5.35
CA ALA A 75 -25.04 -9.33 5.31
C ALA A 75 -25.09 -10.82 4.93
N HIS A 76 -24.18 -11.28 4.07
CA HIS A 76 -24.08 -12.68 3.66
C HIS A 76 -23.69 -13.65 4.80
N CYS A 77 -23.24 -13.12 5.94
CA CYS A 77 -22.97 -13.86 7.17
C CYS A 77 -24.21 -14.05 8.05
N VAL A 78 -25.28 -13.28 7.82
CA VAL A 78 -26.55 -13.42 8.54
C VAL A 78 -27.37 -14.54 7.90
N LYS A 79 -27.73 -15.55 8.69
CA LYS A 79 -28.63 -16.64 8.33
C LYS A 79 -29.80 -16.60 9.30
N GLU A 80 -30.91 -15.99 8.90
CA GLU A 80 -32.07 -15.87 9.78
C GLU A 80 -32.88 -17.19 9.81
N PRO A 81 -33.36 -17.65 10.98
CA PRO A 81 -33.13 -17.10 12.31
C PRO A 81 -31.76 -17.50 12.90
N MET A 82 -30.98 -16.53 13.42
CA MET A 82 -29.66 -16.76 14.01
C MET A 82 -29.70 -17.39 15.43
N ASN A 83 -30.70 -18.22 15.72
CA ASN A 83 -30.93 -18.78 17.06
C ASN A 83 -29.77 -19.67 17.51
N ASN A 84 -29.24 -20.49 16.59
CA ASN A 84 -28.19 -21.47 16.81
C ASN A 84 -26.80 -20.87 16.51
N THR A 85 -26.57 -19.59 16.82
CA THR A 85 -25.27 -18.90 16.58
C THR A 85 -24.88 -18.00 17.76
N TYR A 86 -23.65 -18.19 18.22
CA TYR A 86 -23.00 -17.36 19.23
C TYR A 86 -21.97 -16.44 18.56
N ILE A 87 -21.84 -15.24 19.15
CA ILE A 87 -20.77 -14.30 18.86
C ILE A 87 -19.72 -14.46 19.96
N LEU A 88 -18.51 -14.89 19.58
CA LEU A 88 -17.36 -14.96 20.46
C LEU A 88 -16.51 -13.69 20.32
N ILE A 89 -15.98 -13.17 21.42
CA ILE A 89 -15.04 -12.04 21.46
C ILE A 89 -13.72 -12.53 22.05
N GLY A 90 -12.58 -12.26 21.42
CA GLY A 90 -11.29 -12.65 22.00
C GLY A 90 -10.19 -12.79 20.96
N ASN A 91 -9.17 -13.57 21.30
CA ASN A 91 -8.00 -13.81 20.45
C ASN A 91 -7.81 -15.28 20.04
N GLU A 92 -8.58 -16.25 20.54
CA GLU A 92 -8.35 -17.68 20.29
C GLU A 92 -9.63 -18.43 19.91
N VAL A 93 -9.52 -19.33 18.93
CA VAL A 93 -10.66 -19.98 18.23
C VAL A 93 -11.02 -21.34 18.83
N ASP A 94 -10.14 -21.94 19.64
CA ASP A 94 -10.36 -23.29 20.15
C ASP A 94 -11.55 -23.38 21.13
N GLU A 95 -12.07 -22.27 21.69
CA GLU A 95 -13.38 -22.28 22.40
C GLU A 95 -14.51 -22.82 21.52
N CYS A 96 -14.61 -22.34 20.26
CA CYS A 96 -15.66 -22.75 19.33
C CYS A 96 -15.55 -24.20 18.84
N ARG A 97 -14.44 -24.91 19.14
CA ARG A 97 -14.29 -26.34 18.85
C ARG A 97 -14.78 -27.25 19.98
N HIS A 98 -14.68 -26.79 21.23
CA HIS A 98 -14.94 -27.65 22.39
C HIS A 98 -16.42 -27.68 22.81
N GLY A 99 -17.25 -26.77 22.31
CA GLY A 99 -18.70 -26.73 22.62
C GLY A 99 -19.04 -26.09 23.97
N ASN A 100 -18.04 -25.58 24.69
CA ASN A 100 -18.21 -24.84 25.94
C ASN A 100 -18.72 -23.41 25.67
N ALA A 101 -19.98 -23.28 25.23
CA ALA A 101 -20.63 -22.00 24.93
C ALA A 101 -20.90 -21.10 26.17
N GLN A 102 -20.19 -21.35 27.29
CA GLN A 102 -20.36 -20.74 28.61
C GLN A 102 -19.16 -19.86 29.06
N SER A 103 -18.23 -19.51 28.17
CA SER A 103 -17.25 -18.48 28.49
C SER A 103 -17.92 -17.11 28.71
N ASP A 104 -17.32 -16.24 29.53
CA ASP A 104 -17.79 -14.85 29.72
C ASP A 104 -17.71 -14.01 28.43
N TYR A 105 -17.01 -14.53 27.43
CA TYR A 105 -16.80 -13.92 26.12
C TYR A 105 -17.76 -14.42 25.02
N SER A 106 -18.65 -15.38 25.35
CA SER A 106 -19.72 -15.87 24.47
C SER A 106 -21.00 -15.02 24.60
N TYR A 107 -21.61 -14.63 23.48
CA TYR A 107 -22.83 -13.80 23.44
C TYR A 107 -23.86 -14.36 22.44
N LYS A 108 -25.05 -14.72 22.92
CA LYS A 108 -26.19 -15.05 22.04
C LYS A 108 -26.67 -13.79 21.29
N VAL A 109 -27.07 -13.99 20.04
CA VAL A 109 -27.76 -12.99 19.21
C VAL A 109 -29.16 -12.71 19.77
N ALA A 110 -29.56 -11.45 19.88
CA ALA A 110 -30.93 -11.03 20.17
C ALA A 110 -31.76 -10.83 18.89
N ARG A 111 -31.12 -10.26 17.85
CA ARG A 111 -31.64 -10.12 16.49
C ARG A 111 -30.50 -9.74 15.55
N ALA A 112 -30.66 -10.05 14.26
CA ALA A 112 -29.91 -9.41 13.19
C ALA A 112 -30.70 -8.23 12.59
N ILE A 113 -30.01 -7.41 11.82
CA ILE A 113 -30.53 -6.27 11.07
C ILE A 113 -29.76 -6.27 9.74
N VAL A 114 -30.33 -6.89 8.71
CA VAL A 114 -29.75 -6.87 7.35
C VAL A 114 -30.10 -5.54 6.66
N HIS A 115 -29.19 -5.01 5.83
CA HIS A 115 -29.49 -3.81 5.05
C HIS A 115 -30.67 -4.07 4.07
N PRO A 116 -31.74 -3.23 4.05
CA PRO A 116 -32.96 -3.52 3.27
C PRO A 116 -32.81 -3.60 1.75
N ARG A 117 -31.64 -3.27 1.20
CA ARG A 117 -31.29 -3.45 -0.22
C ARG A 117 -30.18 -4.48 -0.45
N PHE A 118 -29.92 -5.36 0.52
CA PHE A 118 -28.98 -6.46 0.33
C PHE A 118 -29.46 -7.38 -0.79
N GLN A 119 -28.57 -7.69 -1.73
CA GLN A 119 -28.82 -8.60 -2.84
C GLN A 119 -27.62 -9.53 -3.02
N ARG A 120 -27.89 -10.82 -3.24
CA ARG A 120 -26.89 -11.86 -3.47
C ARG A 120 -27.42 -12.89 -4.46
N GLY A 121 -26.87 -12.92 -5.67
CA GLY A 121 -27.26 -13.86 -6.73
C GLY A 121 -26.70 -13.46 -8.09
N GLY A 122 -26.56 -14.42 -9.00
CA GLY A 122 -26.09 -14.16 -10.37
C GLY A 122 -24.69 -13.52 -10.46
N GLY A 123 -23.79 -13.88 -9.55
CA GLY A 123 -22.45 -13.26 -9.42
C GLY A 123 -22.43 -11.93 -8.66
N ILE A 124 -23.59 -11.28 -8.49
CA ILE A 124 -23.70 -9.95 -7.89
C ILE A 124 -23.90 -10.04 -6.38
N VAL A 125 -23.14 -9.24 -5.63
CA VAL A 125 -23.25 -9.05 -4.17
C VAL A 125 -23.31 -7.54 -3.90
N GLN A 126 -24.47 -7.03 -3.52
CA GLN A 126 -24.69 -5.59 -3.33
C GLN A 126 -25.27 -5.26 -1.96
N ASN A 127 -24.75 -4.17 -1.36
CA ASN A 127 -25.11 -3.69 -0.01
C ASN A 127 -24.94 -4.75 1.08
N ASP A 128 -23.79 -5.43 1.05
CA ASP A 128 -23.47 -6.57 1.89
C ASP A 128 -23.05 -6.17 3.32
N ILE A 129 -23.98 -5.56 4.04
CA ILE A 129 -23.74 -5.02 5.38
C ILE A 129 -24.93 -5.30 6.31
N ALA A 130 -24.62 -5.71 7.53
CA ALA A 130 -25.62 -6.01 8.57
C ALA A 130 -25.11 -5.66 9.96
N ILE A 131 -26.05 -5.52 10.90
CA ILE A 131 -25.77 -5.28 12.32
C ILE A 131 -26.46 -6.34 13.16
N ILE A 132 -25.72 -6.92 14.11
CA ILE A 132 -26.22 -7.87 15.10
C ILE A 132 -26.35 -7.17 16.44
N GLU A 133 -27.51 -7.30 17.08
CA GLU A 133 -27.71 -6.92 18.48
C GLU A 133 -27.44 -8.13 19.38
N LEU A 134 -26.59 -7.97 20.39
CA LEU A 134 -26.27 -8.99 21.40
C LEU A 134 -27.33 -9.02 22.51
N ALA A 135 -27.65 -10.22 23.03
CA ALA A 135 -28.62 -10.38 24.12
C ALA A 135 -28.20 -9.62 25.40
N ARG A 136 -26.94 -9.81 25.82
CA ARG A 136 -26.31 -9.10 26.95
C ARG A 136 -25.27 -8.08 26.44
N ASN A 137 -25.05 -7.02 27.21
CA ASN A 137 -24.01 -6.03 26.90
C ASN A 137 -22.63 -6.56 27.32
N VAL A 138 -21.57 -6.22 26.57
CA VAL A 138 -20.19 -6.56 26.94
C VAL A 138 -19.75 -5.75 28.17
N SER A 139 -18.88 -6.34 29.00
CA SER A 139 -18.40 -5.78 30.28
C SER A 139 -17.43 -4.60 30.08
N PHE A 140 -16.50 -4.72 29.13
CA PHE A 140 -15.47 -3.73 28.81
C PHE A 140 -15.99 -2.56 27.96
N ALA A 141 -15.17 -1.52 27.79
CA ALA A 141 -15.52 -0.34 26.99
C ALA A 141 -15.04 -0.50 25.54
N VAL A 142 -15.98 -0.62 24.60
CA VAL A 142 -15.71 -0.50 23.16
C VAL A 142 -15.37 0.97 22.86
N ASN A 143 -14.18 1.22 22.31
CA ASN A 143 -13.70 2.55 21.91
C ASN A 143 -13.30 2.51 20.43
N VAL A 144 -14.32 2.62 19.57
CA VAL A 144 -14.19 2.47 18.12
C VAL A 144 -14.80 3.70 17.45
N THR A 145 -14.07 4.28 16.50
CA THR A 145 -14.58 5.33 15.62
C THR A 145 -14.84 4.73 14.24
N ILE A 146 -15.98 5.06 13.64
CA ILE A 146 -16.31 4.74 12.25
C ILE A 146 -16.05 6.01 11.43
N SER A 147 -15.40 5.91 10.27
CA SER A 147 -15.21 7.09 9.43
C SER A 147 -16.47 7.43 8.65
N SER A 148 -16.93 8.67 8.79
CA SER A 148 -17.96 9.30 7.96
C SER A 148 -17.40 9.90 6.65
N ASP A 149 -16.08 10.00 6.53
CA ASP A 149 -15.35 10.38 5.32
C ASP A 149 -14.18 9.40 5.16
N ASP A 150 -14.41 8.28 4.46
CA ASP A 150 -13.37 7.26 4.25
C ASP A 150 -12.53 7.50 2.98
N ARG A 151 -12.91 8.47 2.13
CA ARG A 151 -12.19 8.73 0.86
C ARG A 151 -10.79 9.30 1.06
N ARG A 152 -10.50 9.90 2.22
CA ARG A 152 -9.16 10.37 2.61
C ARG A 152 -8.13 9.23 2.77
N PHE A 153 -8.60 7.99 2.91
CA PHE A 153 -7.75 6.79 3.07
C PHE A 153 -7.53 6.02 1.76
N MET A 154 -8.04 6.52 0.64
CA MET A 154 -7.75 5.98 -0.69
C MET A 154 -6.24 6.04 -0.98
N ASN A 155 -5.67 4.98 -1.55
CA ASN A 155 -4.24 4.81 -1.79
C ASN A 155 -3.37 4.78 -0.51
N THR A 156 -3.96 4.50 0.66
CA THR A 156 -3.23 4.30 1.93
C THR A 156 -3.30 2.84 2.41
N GLU A 157 -2.45 2.47 3.37
CA GLU A 157 -2.55 1.17 4.04
C GLU A 157 -3.78 1.11 4.95
N VAL A 158 -4.60 0.07 4.78
CA VAL A 158 -5.60 -0.34 5.76
C VAL A 158 -5.17 -1.61 6.48
N ILE A 159 -5.47 -1.69 7.78
CA ILE A 159 -5.24 -2.86 8.62
C ILE A 159 -6.52 -3.68 8.65
N VAL A 160 -6.44 -4.96 8.31
CA VAL A 160 -7.55 -5.92 8.46
C VAL A 160 -7.18 -6.99 9.48
N ARG A 161 -8.19 -7.50 10.19
CA ARG A 161 -8.06 -8.52 11.23
C ARG A 161 -9.20 -9.54 11.15
N GLY A 162 -8.90 -10.79 11.47
CA GLY A 162 -9.87 -11.88 11.44
C GLY A 162 -9.23 -13.26 11.68
N TRP A 163 -9.94 -14.30 11.24
CA TRP A 163 -9.59 -15.71 11.45
C TRP A 163 -9.72 -16.55 10.16
N GLY A 164 -9.63 -15.91 9.00
CA GLY A 164 -9.72 -16.52 7.68
C GLY A 164 -8.83 -17.75 7.51
N MET A 165 -9.20 -18.62 6.57
CA MET A 165 -8.48 -19.85 6.29
C MET A 165 -7.01 -19.58 5.97
N SER A 166 -6.13 -20.27 6.70
CA SER A 166 -4.69 -20.32 6.41
C SER A 166 -4.35 -21.38 5.36
N CYS A 167 -3.45 -21.02 4.46
CA CYS A 167 -2.76 -21.95 3.56
C CYS A 167 -1.59 -22.61 4.31
N LEU A 168 -1.85 -23.79 4.90
CA LEU A 168 -0.77 -24.59 5.47
C LEU A 168 0.07 -25.21 4.33
N LEU A 169 1.28 -24.68 4.13
CA LEU A 169 2.33 -25.36 3.37
C LEU A 169 2.65 -26.73 4.02
N ASN A 170 3.05 -27.70 3.19
CA ASN A 170 2.89 -29.13 3.46
C ASN A 170 3.75 -29.76 4.58
N ASP A 171 4.60 -28.99 5.27
CA ASP A 171 5.64 -29.53 6.16
C ASP A 171 5.10 -30.29 7.38
N LEU A 172 4.06 -29.75 8.04
CA LEU A 172 3.47 -30.39 9.24
C LEU A 172 2.83 -31.75 8.93
N VAL A 173 2.23 -31.90 7.74
CA VAL A 173 1.55 -33.13 7.32
C VAL A 173 2.55 -34.26 7.03
N ARG A 174 3.73 -33.92 6.50
CA ARG A 174 4.84 -34.88 6.33
C ARG A 174 5.41 -35.40 7.66
N GLY A 175 5.29 -34.62 8.74
CA GLY A 175 5.75 -35.01 10.08
C GLY A 175 4.84 -36.01 10.79
N GLU A 176 3.51 -35.89 10.65
CA GLU A 176 2.55 -36.76 11.34
C GLU A 176 2.28 -38.07 10.60
N LEU A 177 2.16 -38.06 9.27
CA LEU A 177 1.88 -39.29 8.49
C LEU A 177 2.96 -40.37 8.64
N LYS A 178 4.22 -39.99 8.86
CA LYS A 178 5.33 -40.93 9.14
C LYS A 178 5.20 -41.67 10.48
N LYS A 179 4.28 -41.28 11.38
CA LYS A 179 4.04 -41.95 12.66
C LYS A 179 2.88 -42.95 12.62
N THR A 180 2.04 -42.90 11.59
CA THR A 180 0.88 -43.80 11.42
C THR A 180 1.10 -44.68 10.19
N GLY A 181 1.84 -45.78 10.36
CA GLY A 181 2.20 -46.72 9.29
C GLY A 181 0.99 -47.48 8.72
N LYS A 182 0.21 -46.81 7.86
CA LYS A 182 -0.93 -47.36 7.10
C LYS A 182 -0.94 -46.79 5.68
N ASP A 183 -0.35 -47.51 4.75
CA ASP A 183 -0.46 -47.24 3.31
C ASP A 183 -1.82 -47.70 2.76
N GLU A 184 -2.90 -47.02 3.15
CA GLU A 184 -4.21 -47.20 2.53
C GLU A 184 -4.26 -46.42 1.19
N LYS A 185 -4.53 -47.13 0.09
CA LYS A 185 -4.60 -46.56 -1.27
C LYS A 185 -5.85 -45.68 -1.43
N ILE A 186 -5.74 -44.39 -1.12
CA ILE A 186 -6.81 -43.41 -1.32
C ILE A 186 -6.73 -42.84 -2.74
N SER A 187 -7.82 -43.00 -3.51
CA SER A 187 -7.98 -42.44 -4.85
C SER A 187 -8.59 -41.04 -4.82
N GLY A 188 -8.09 -40.13 -5.67
CA GLY A 188 -8.76 -38.89 -6.06
C GLY A 188 -9.01 -37.84 -4.96
N ARG A 189 -8.24 -36.75 -5.00
CA ARG A 189 -8.21 -35.60 -4.05
C ARG A 189 -7.48 -35.90 -2.74
N HIS A 190 -6.20 -35.57 -2.70
CA HIS A 190 -5.62 -35.07 -1.44
C HIS A 190 -6.22 -33.68 -1.15
N PRO A 191 -6.83 -33.44 0.03
CA PRO A 191 -7.32 -32.12 0.37
C PRO A 191 -6.18 -31.24 0.88
N HIS A 192 -6.04 -30.03 0.35
CA HIS A 192 -5.51 -28.93 1.16
C HIS A 192 -6.48 -28.74 2.32
N VAL A 193 -6.06 -29.11 3.53
CA VAL A 193 -6.93 -28.96 4.72
C VAL A 193 -6.87 -27.51 5.15
N HIS A 194 -7.63 -26.66 4.45
CA HIS A 194 -7.81 -25.24 4.77
C HIS A 194 -8.35 -25.10 6.19
N LYS A 195 -7.45 -24.83 7.15
CA LYS A 195 -7.80 -24.63 8.55
C LYS A 195 -7.95 -23.14 8.80
N LEU A 196 -9.10 -22.77 9.35
CA LEU A 196 -9.30 -21.48 10.03
C LEU A 196 -8.20 -21.29 11.07
N ALA A 197 -7.70 -20.07 11.19
CA ALA A 197 -6.63 -19.73 12.12
C ALA A 197 -7.00 -20.07 13.57
N LYS A 198 -6.02 -20.49 14.37
CA LYS A 198 -6.22 -20.75 15.81
C LYS A 198 -6.26 -19.47 16.66
N HIS A 199 -5.58 -18.42 16.23
CA HIS A 199 -5.44 -17.16 16.95
C HIS A 199 -5.94 -16.00 16.06
N LEU A 200 -6.20 -14.82 16.65
CA LEU A 200 -6.51 -13.61 15.89
C LEU A 200 -5.28 -13.12 15.12
N LEU A 201 -5.53 -12.76 13.87
CA LEU A 201 -4.52 -12.44 12.87
C LEU A 201 -4.71 -11.04 12.31
N LYS A 202 -3.64 -10.51 11.70
CA LYS A 202 -3.57 -9.13 11.22
C LYS A 202 -2.70 -9.00 9.98
N ILE A 203 -3.16 -8.20 9.02
CA ILE A 203 -2.42 -7.85 7.81
C ILE A 203 -2.59 -6.36 7.49
N ARG A 204 -1.57 -5.76 6.85
CA ARG A 204 -1.63 -4.46 6.19
C ARG A 204 -1.81 -4.68 4.69
N ILE A 205 -2.79 -4.04 4.09
CA ILE A 205 -3.10 -4.13 2.66
C ILE A 205 -3.32 -2.72 2.08
N LEU A 206 -3.08 -2.54 0.78
CA LEU A 206 -3.24 -1.25 0.13
C LEU A 206 -4.69 -1.06 -0.32
N TRP A 207 -5.29 0.09 0.00
CA TRP A 207 -6.55 0.54 -0.62
C TRP A 207 -6.26 0.96 -2.07
N PHE A 208 -6.80 0.24 -3.06
CA PHE A 208 -6.56 0.54 -4.48
C PHE A 208 -7.46 1.63 -5.06
N SER A 209 -7.01 2.28 -6.12
CA SER A 209 -7.80 3.32 -6.79
C SER A 209 -9.09 2.77 -7.40
N PRO A 210 -10.18 3.56 -7.49
CA PRO A 210 -11.42 3.14 -8.14
C PRO A 210 -11.24 2.67 -9.59
N VAL A 211 -10.25 3.20 -10.31
CA VAL A 211 -9.92 2.79 -11.68
C VAL A 211 -9.32 1.39 -11.70
N PHE A 212 -8.35 1.10 -10.82
CA PHE A 212 -7.74 -0.22 -10.68
C PHE A 212 -8.79 -1.28 -10.29
N CYS A 213 -9.61 -0.99 -9.27
CA CYS A 213 -10.68 -1.89 -8.85
C CYS A 213 -11.67 -2.16 -9.98
N ARG A 214 -12.12 -1.12 -10.70
CA ARG A 214 -13.08 -1.29 -11.80
C ARG A 214 -12.49 -2.11 -12.94
N SER A 215 -11.20 -1.99 -13.25
CA SER A 215 -10.56 -2.85 -14.25
C SER A 215 -10.64 -4.33 -13.83
N ARG A 216 -10.11 -4.67 -12.65
CA ARG A 216 -10.05 -6.06 -12.16
C ARG A 216 -11.42 -6.72 -12.01
N TYR A 217 -12.44 -6.00 -11.54
CA TYR A 217 -13.78 -6.55 -11.40
C TYR A 217 -14.52 -6.66 -12.75
N ASN A 218 -14.39 -5.66 -13.65
CA ASN A 218 -14.96 -5.74 -15.00
C ASN A 218 -14.33 -6.87 -15.84
N GLU A 219 -13.00 -7.07 -15.74
CA GLU A 219 -12.26 -8.19 -16.37
C GLU A 219 -12.88 -9.56 -16.02
N ASN A 220 -13.51 -9.67 -14.85
CA ASN A 220 -14.14 -10.89 -14.34
C ASN A 220 -15.68 -10.89 -14.45
N ASN A 221 -16.27 -9.95 -15.21
CA ASN A 221 -17.73 -9.77 -15.36
C ASN A 221 -18.48 -9.47 -14.04
N LEU A 222 -17.82 -8.82 -13.08
CA LEU A 222 -18.38 -8.44 -11.78
C LEU A 222 -18.64 -6.93 -11.71
N ASP A 223 -19.84 -6.52 -11.29
CA ASP A 223 -20.19 -5.12 -11.03
C ASP A 223 -19.41 -4.55 -9.84
N PHE A 224 -18.85 -3.35 -10.00
CA PHE A 224 -18.08 -2.65 -8.97
C PHE A 224 -18.46 -1.16 -8.89
N ASP A 225 -18.98 -0.75 -7.73
CA ASP A 225 -19.45 0.60 -7.45
C ASP A 225 -18.63 1.25 -6.33
N GLU A 226 -17.77 2.21 -6.70
CA GLU A 226 -16.88 2.94 -5.80
C GLU A 226 -17.59 3.89 -4.82
N LYS A 227 -18.91 4.07 -4.94
CA LYS A 227 -19.72 4.79 -3.95
C LYS A 227 -20.01 3.88 -2.75
N ARG A 228 -20.30 2.60 -3.02
CA ARG A 228 -20.66 1.57 -2.02
C ARG A 228 -19.45 0.78 -1.50
N THR A 229 -18.44 0.59 -2.32
CA THR A 229 -17.33 -0.34 -2.06
C THR A 229 -15.96 0.30 -2.28
N PHE A 230 -14.92 -0.31 -1.73
CA PHE A 230 -13.55 -0.21 -2.22
C PHE A 230 -12.96 -1.61 -2.39
N CYS A 231 -11.87 -1.74 -3.13
CA CYS A 231 -11.07 -2.97 -3.15
C CYS A 231 -9.69 -2.73 -2.52
N ALA A 232 -9.16 -3.74 -1.84
CA ALA A 232 -7.86 -3.68 -1.20
C ALA A 232 -7.20 -5.07 -1.11
N GLY A 233 -5.87 -5.09 -1.06
CA GLY A 233 -5.07 -6.31 -0.96
C GLY A 233 -3.58 -6.04 -1.06
N SER A 234 -2.78 -7.09 -1.22
CA SER A 234 -1.34 -7.02 -1.46
C SER A 234 -0.85 -8.29 -2.15
N SER A 235 0.34 -8.26 -2.75
CA SER A 235 1.01 -9.45 -3.29
C SER A 235 1.47 -10.44 -2.20
N ARG A 236 1.49 -10.03 -0.93
CA ARG A 236 1.68 -10.95 0.22
C ARG A 236 0.36 -11.60 0.65
N GLY A 237 -0.77 -11.01 0.24
CA GLY A 237 -2.14 -11.47 0.49
C GLY A 237 -3.06 -10.46 1.15
N GLY A 238 -4.12 -11.00 1.76
CA GLY A 238 -5.24 -10.27 2.35
C GLY A 238 -6.35 -11.25 2.78
N THR A 239 -7.57 -10.75 2.93
CA THR A 239 -8.70 -11.49 3.54
C THR A 239 -9.14 -12.71 2.74
N TRP A 240 -9.50 -13.80 3.44
CA TRP A 240 -10.06 -15.00 2.81
C TRP A 240 -11.33 -15.50 3.52
N ALA A 241 -11.88 -16.63 3.07
CA ALA A 241 -13.04 -17.28 3.67
C ALA A 241 -12.89 -17.42 5.20
N GLY A 242 -13.80 -16.76 5.95
CA GLY A 242 -13.78 -16.62 7.41
C GLY A 242 -13.56 -15.17 7.89
N ASP A 243 -12.89 -14.32 7.12
CA ASP A 243 -12.71 -12.89 7.43
C ASP A 243 -13.93 -12.04 7.07
N SER A 244 -14.87 -12.56 6.26
CA SER A 244 -16.14 -11.95 5.90
C SER A 244 -16.82 -11.26 7.10
N GLY A 245 -17.10 -9.97 6.98
CA GLY A 245 -17.66 -9.12 8.05
C GLY A 245 -16.65 -8.49 9.01
N GLY A 246 -15.38 -8.90 8.99
CA GLY A 246 -14.29 -8.25 9.74
C GLY A 246 -14.03 -6.81 9.27
N SER A 247 -13.57 -5.94 10.18
CA SER A 247 -13.31 -4.52 9.86
C SER A 247 -11.99 -4.28 9.15
N ALA A 248 -12.03 -3.45 8.11
CA ALA A 248 -10.85 -2.75 7.59
C ALA A 248 -10.72 -1.40 8.30
N VAL A 249 -9.52 -1.11 8.79
CA VAL A 249 -9.24 0.00 9.72
C VAL A 249 -8.06 0.83 9.20
N ALA A 250 -8.30 2.12 8.95
CA ALA A 250 -7.25 3.08 8.59
C ALA A 250 -6.80 3.86 9.83
N CYS A 251 -5.62 4.49 9.77
CA CYS A 251 -5.19 5.49 10.75
C CYS A 251 -5.37 6.89 10.17
N ASP A 252 -5.99 7.81 10.91
CA ASP A 252 -5.99 9.23 10.53
C ASP A 252 -4.70 9.91 10.99
N PHE A 253 -4.03 10.59 10.07
CA PHE A 253 -2.83 11.38 10.32
C PHE A 253 -3.16 12.74 10.99
N GLU A 254 -4.39 13.25 10.88
CA GLU A 254 -4.81 14.49 11.54
C GLU A 254 -4.88 14.36 13.07
N ASP A 255 -5.22 13.16 13.59
CA ASP A 255 -5.46 12.96 15.03
C ASP A 255 -4.91 11.66 15.64
N ALA A 256 -4.12 10.91 14.86
CA ALA A 256 -3.50 9.62 15.18
C ALA A 256 -4.48 8.50 15.61
N LYS A 257 -5.78 8.59 15.28
CA LYS A 257 -6.77 7.57 15.67
C LYS A 257 -7.06 6.59 14.55
N TYR A 258 -7.15 5.32 14.94
CA TYR A 258 -7.68 4.26 14.10
C TYR A 258 -9.20 4.38 13.93
N ARG A 259 -9.68 4.28 12.68
CA ARG A 259 -11.11 4.32 12.34
C ARG A 259 -11.47 3.16 11.43
N ILE A 260 -12.62 2.54 11.66
CA ILE A 260 -13.19 1.59 10.68
C ILE A 260 -13.56 2.39 9.44
N VAL A 261 -13.08 1.92 8.28
CA VAL A 261 -13.37 2.49 6.95
C VAL A 261 -14.09 1.50 6.05
N GLY A 262 -14.01 0.19 6.34
CA GLY A 262 -14.63 -0.85 5.54
C GLY A 262 -15.09 -2.07 6.34
N VAL A 263 -16.00 -2.84 5.74
CA VAL A 263 -16.43 -4.16 6.21
C VAL A 263 -16.11 -5.19 5.12
N THR A 264 -15.30 -6.19 5.45
CA THR A 264 -14.84 -7.26 4.52
C THR A 264 -16.02 -8.00 3.90
N SER A 265 -16.03 -8.15 2.58
CA SER A 265 -17.20 -8.58 1.81
C SER A 265 -16.90 -9.79 0.90
N TYR A 266 -16.68 -9.60 -0.41
CA TYR A 266 -16.41 -10.67 -1.40
C TYR A 266 -15.12 -10.40 -2.18
N GLY A 267 -14.40 -11.46 -2.57
CA GLY A 267 -13.22 -11.37 -3.44
C GLY A 267 -13.52 -11.69 -4.89
N ILE A 268 -12.48 -11.66 -5.72
CA ILE A 268 -12.42 -12.38 -7.00
C ILE A 268 -11.72 -13.71 -6.72
N ASP A 269 -12.33 -14.84 -7.09
CA ASP A 269 -11.63 -16.13 -7.05
C ASP A 269 -10.70 -16.24 -8.28
N PRO A 270 -9.45 -16.72 -8.13
CA PRO A 270 -8.56 -16.92 -9.27
C PRO A 270 -9.11 -18.01 -10.21
N PRO A 271 -8.92 -17.88 -11.55
CA PRO A 271 -9.53 -18.77 -12.52
C PRO A 271 -9.05 -20.22 -12.39
N GLU A 272 -9.99 -21.17 -12.40
CA GLU A 272 -9.70 -22.62 -12.31
C GLU A 272 -8.93 -23.15 -13.54
N THR A 273 -7.61 -23.03 -13.55
CA THR A 273 -6.76 -23.71 -14.53
C THR A 273 -6.83 -25.22 -14.32
N LYS A 274 -7.15 -25.99 -15.36
CA LYS A 274 -7.27 -27.47 -15.34
C LYS A 274 -5.94 -28.23 -15.20
N THR A 275 -4.91 -27.58 -14.65
CA THR A 275 -3.61 -28.15 -14.29
C THR A 275 -3.59 -28.46 -12.79
N HIS A 276 -2.73 -29.38 -12.36
CA HIS A 276 -2.82 -29.98 -11.01
C HIS A 276 -2.41 -29.08 -9.82
N PHE A 277 -2.18 -27.78 -10.02
CA PHE A 277 -1.71 -26.83 -9.00
C PHE A 277 -2.47 -25.47 -9.05
N PRO A 278 -3.72 -25.38 -8.54
CA PRO A 278 -4.57 -24.20 -8.75
C PRO A 278 -4.40 -23.07 -7.72
N HIS A 279 -3.42 -23.14 -6.80
CA HIS A 279 -3.50 -22.42 -5.53
C HIS A 279 -2.28 -21.58 -5.12
N GLU A 280 -1.17 -21.61 -5.85
CA GLU A 280 0.02 -20.80 -5.51
C GLU A 280 -0.26 -19.30 -5.73
N ASN A 281 -0.97 -18.95 -6.81
CA ASN A 281 -1.39 -17.57 -7.10
C ASN A 281 -2.65 -17.11 -6.35
N ALA A 282 -3.32 -17.99 -5.58
CA ALA A 282 -4.49 -17.63 -4.77
C ALA A 282 -4.15 -16.76 -3.55
N HIS A 283 -2.88 -16.34 -3.44
CA HIS A 283 -2.36 -15.49 -2.37
C HIS A 283 -2.01 -14.09 -2.86
N ASP A 284 -2.06 -13.82 -4.17
CA ASP A 284 -1.85 -12.48 -4.70
C ASP A 284 -3.18 -11.69 -4.74
N GLN A 285 -3.41 -10.89 -3.69
CA GLN A 285 -4.53 -9.94 -3.63
C GLN A 285 -4.17 -8.55 -4.16
N TYR A 286 -3.01 -8.39 -4.79
CA TYR A 286 -2.80 -7.29 -5.74
C TYR A 286 -3.44 -7.63 -7.09
N MET A 287 -3.30 -8.89 -7.55
CA MET A 287 -3.97 -9.38 -8.76
C MET A 287 -5.46 -9.66 -8.56
N PHE A 288 -5.84 -10.28 -7.43
CA PHE A 288 -7.22 -10.63 -7.07
C PHE A 288 -7.65 -9.94 -5.75
N PRO A 289 -7.88 -8.62 -5.75
CA PRO A 289 -8.19 -7.86 -4.53
C PRO A 289 -9.54 -8.27 -3.92
N GLY A 290 -9.68 -8.06 -2.60
CA GLY A 290 -10.95 -8.23 -1.88
C GLY A 290 -11.78 -6.94 -1.86
N THR A 291 -13.12 -7.04 -1.85
CA THR A 291 -14.02 -5.89 -1.63
C THR A 291 -14.31 -5.64 -0.15
N TYR A 292 -14.55 -4.36 0.14
CA TYR A 292 -14.93 -3.85 1.46
C TYR A 292 -16.09 -2.85 1.30
N MET A 293 -17.17 -3.02 2.05
CA MET A 293 -18.30 -2.06 2.07
C MET A 293 -17.88 -0.77 2.79
N ARG A 294 -17.91 0.38 2.10
CA ARG A 294 -17.44 1.69 2.61
C ARG A 294 -18.34 2.18 3.74
N THR A 295 -17.77 2.40 4.94
CA THR A 295 -18.59 2.76 6.10
C THR A 295 -19.25 4.13 5.96
N SER A 296 -18.62 5.10 5.28
CA SER A 296 -19.23 6.42 5.08
C SER A 296 -20.53 6.37 4.28
N TYR A 297 -20.63 5.47 3.29
CA TYR A 297 -21.86 5.27 2.52
C TYR A 297 -22.98 4.66 3.36
N TYR A 298 -22.65 3.81 4.33
CA TYR A 298 -23.63 3.11 5.17
C TYR A 298 -23.83 3.76 6.56
N CYS A 299 -23.25 4.94 6.83
CA CYS A 299 -23.43 5.67 8.10
C CYS A 299 -24.90 5.79 8.52
N ASP A 300 -25.79 6.24 7.64
CA ASP A 300 -27.23 6.35 7.91
C ASP A 300 -27.88 5.03 8.35
N PHE A 301 -27.41 3.88 7.85
CA PHE A 301 -27.89 2.56 8.25
C PHE A 301 -27.33 2.16 9.61
N ILE A 302 -26.04 2.39 9.84
CA ILE A 302 -25.33 2.07 11.07
C ILE A 302 -25.86 2.90 12.25
N GLU A 303 -26.11 4.20 12.05
CA GLU A 303 -26.70 5.08 13.06
C GLU A 303 -28.13 4.64 13.41
N ARG A 304 -29.05 4.51 12.44
CA ARG A 304 -30.44 4.10 12.72
C ARG A 304 -30.54 2.73 13.41
N ALA A 305 -29.63 1.80 13.12
CA ALA A 305 -29.56 0.50 13.79
C ALA A 305 -29.12 0.59 15.27
N THR A 306 -28.39 1.65 15.66
CA THR A 306 -27.78 1.81 16.99
C THR A 306 -28.36 2.98 17.81
N GLU A 307 -29.15 3.87 17.20
CA GLU A 307 -29.66 5.10 17.81
C GLU A 307 -30.76 4.92 18.87
N VAL A 308 -30.79 5.83 19.84
CA VAL A 308 -31.90 5.98 20.80
C VAL A 308 -33.20 6.40 20.10
N CYS A 309 -33.12 7.31 19.13
CA CYS A 309 -34.25 7.77 18.32
C CYS A 309 -33.76 8.37 17.01
N ASP A 310 -34.61 8.30 16.00
CA ASP A 310 -34.38 8.61 14.58
C ASP A 310 -34.33 10.13 14.33
N ASP A 311 -33.42 10.81 15.04
CA ASP A 311 -33.18 12.24 14.98
C ASP A 311 -31.69 12.46 14.91
N ARG A 312 -31.24 13.03 13.78
CA ARG A 312 -29.83 13.17 13.37
C ARG A 312 -28.88 13.41 14.54
N SER A 313 -27.98 12.46 14.73
CA SER A 313 -26.91 12.55 15.73
C SER A 313 -25.90 13.66 15.40
N ASP A 314 -25.26 14.19 16.45
CA ASP A 314 -24.30 15.31 16.33
C ASP A 314 -22.94 15.01 16.98
N GLY A 315 -22.67 13.73 17.28
CA GLY A 315 -21.42 13.26 17.88
C GLY A 315 -21.66 12.26 19.01
N PHE A 316 -20.58 11.94 19.74
CA PHE A 316 -20.62 11.07 20.90
C PHE A 316 -21.05 11.83 22.17
N HIS A 317 -22.12 11.36 22.82
CA HIS A 317 -22.55 11.85 24.14
C HIS A 317 -22.68 10.68 25.11
N PHE A 318 -22.02 10.77 26.27
CA PHE A 318 -22.05 9.74 27.32
C PHE A 318 -21.63 8.33 26.84
N GLY A 319 -20.79 8.26 25.81
CA GLY A 319 -20.21 7.00 25.31
C GLY A 319 -20.96 6.31 24.16
N VAL A 320 -21.95 6.95 23.55
CA VAL A 320 -22.60 6.49 22.30
C VAL A 320 -22.82 7.66 21.33
N ILE A 321 -22.97 7.37 20.05
CA ILE A 321 -23.47 8.34 19.06
C ILE A 321 -24.96 8.57 19.34
N THR A 322 -25.37 9.83 19.52
CA THR A 322 -26.79 10.20 19.71
C THR A 322 -27.01 11.71 19.49
N CYS A 323 -28.23 12.14 19.23
CA CYS A 323 -28.56 13.57 19.13
C CYS A 323 -28.59 14.30 20.49
N ARG A 324 -28.25 15.60 20.45
CA ARG A 324 -28.39 16.58 21.55
C ARG A 324 -29.63 16.41 22.41
N ALA A 325 -30.79 16.12 21.80
CA ALA A 325 -32.05 15.98 22.52
C ALA A 325 -32.09 14.74 23.43
N CYS A 326 -31.48 13.62 23.01
CA CYS A 326 -31.32 12.42 23.85
C CYS A 326 -30.16 12.58 24.85
N ALA A 327 -29.04 13.17 24.45
CA ALA A 327 -27.95 13.53 25.35
C ALA A 327 -28.42 14.41 26.53
N ALA A 328 -29.14 15.50 26.23
CA ALA A 328 -29.68 16.42 27.24
C ALA A 328 -30.81 15.79 28.07
N PHE A 329 -31.60 14.87 27.50
CA PHE A 329 -32.57 14.08 28.26
C PHE A 329 -31.88 13.16 29.27
N PHE A 330 -30.93 12.33 28.81
CA PHE A 330 -30.17 11.41 29.66
C PHE A 330 -29.45 12.13 30.80
N ARG A 331 -28.68 13.19 30.48
CA ARG A 331 -27.99 14.03 31.48
C ARG A 331 -28.94 14.51 32.59
N ARG A 332 -30.12 15.03 32.22
CA ARG A 332 -31.13 15.54 33.16
C ARG A 332 -31.78 14.43 33.98
N SER A 333 -32.07 13.28 33.38
CA SER A 333 -32.68 12.15 34.09
C SER A 333 -31.74 11.57 35.15
N ILE A 334 -30.44 11.44 34.83
CA ILE A 334 -29.44 10.94 35.77
C ILE A 334 -29.09 11.98 36.85
N SER A 335 -28.71 13.21 36.47
CA SER A 335 -28.25 14.23 37.44
C SER A 335 -29.33 14.60 38.48
N MET A 336 -30.61 14.63 38.07
CA MET A 336 -31.73 14.88 38.98
C MET A 336 -32.40 13.60 39.52
N LYS A 337 -31.73 12.44 39.40
CA LYS A 337 -32.17 11.11 39.88
C LYS A 337 -33.65 10.80 39.57
N LYS A 338 -34.11 11.09 38.35
CA LYS A 338 -35.54 10.98 37.98
C LYS A 338 -35.94 9.54 37.67
N SER A 339 -36.88 9.01 38.46
CA SER A 339 -37.64 7.81 38.12
C SER A 339 -38.82 8.15 37.21
N TYR A 340 -39.20 7.20 36.34
CA TYR A 340 -40.31 7.31 35.39
C TYR A 340 -41.13 6.01 35.36
N ARG A 341 -42.39 6.07 34.93
CA ARG A 341 -43.24 4.90 34.63
C ARG A 341 -43.54 4.80 33.13
N CYS A 342 -43.77 3.58 32.63
CA CYS A 342 -44.14 3.34 31.24
C CYS A 342 -45.59 3.78 30.97
N CYS A 343 -45.83 4.62 29.95
CA CYS A 343 -47.17 5.13 29.68
C CYS A 343 -48.16 4.08 29.14
N LYS A 344 -47.67 3.01 28.48
CA LYS A 344 -48.49 1.87 28.04
C LYS A 344 -48.40 0.62 28.95
N GLY A 345 -47.65 0.67 30.05
CA GLY A 345 -47.33 -0.51 30.86
C GLY A 345 -46.34 -1.52 30.22
N THR A 346 -46.39 -1.73 28.90
CA THR A 346 -45.63 -2.72 28.10
C THR A 346 -44.10 -2.68 28.20
N LYS A 347 -43.51 -1.55 28.61
CA LYS A 347 -42.04 -1.29 28.69
C LYS A 347 -41.27 -1.33 27.35
N ASP A 348 -41.97 -1.39 26.21
CA ASP A 348 -41.40 -1.53 24.86
C ASP A 348 -41.51 -0.28 23.96
N CYS A 349 -42.31 0.72 24.36
CA CYS A 349 -42.86 1.75 23.48
C CYS A 349 -41.85 2.39 22.52
N ASN A 350 -42.19 2.45 21.22
CA ASN A 350 -41.35 3.01 20.16
C ASN A 350 -40.96 4.50 20.42
N ILE A 351 -39.72 4.86 20.10
CA ILE A 351 -39.06 6.13 20.45
C ILE A 351 -38.57 6.84 19.17
N HIS A 352 -39.48 7.30 18.32
CA HIS A 352 -39.17 8.11 17.12
C HIS A 352 -38.95 9.60 17.45
N LYS A 353 -38.28 10.36 16.56
CA LYS A 353 -38.06 11.83 16.68
C LYS A 353 -39.28 12.63 17.15
N SER A 354 -40.45 12.35 16.59
CA SER A 354 -41.73 13.00 16.88
C SER A 354 -42.34 12.57 18.22
N VAL A 355 -42.32 11.27 18.54
CA VAL A 355 -43.05 10.69 19.69
C VAL A 355 -42.19 10.34 20.91
N ARG A 356 -40.86 10.48 20.84
CA ARG A 356 -39.90 10.17 21.92
C ARG A 356 -40.17 10.87 23.26
N CYS A 357 -40.95 11.94 23.28
CA CYS A 357 -41.35 12.59 24.54
C CYS A 357 -42.50 11.87 25.27
N MET A 358 -43.27 11.02 24.58
CA MET A 358 -44.48 10.37 25.07
C MET A 358 -44.23 9.27 26.11
N CYS A 359 -43.09 8.57 26.04
CA CYS A 359 -42.70 7.57 27.04
C CYS A 359 -41.28 7.83 27.58
N ARG A 360 -41.18 8.70 28.60
CA ARG A 360 -39.89 9.01 29.25
C ARG A 360 -39.21 7.76 29.85
N PHE A 361 -39.98 6.80 30.35
CA PHE A 361 -39.43 5.52 30.82
C PHE A 361 -38.77 4.72 29.70
N CYS A 362 -39.48 4.43 28.60
CA CYS A 362 -38.92 3.65 27.48
C CYS A 362 -37.77 4.40 26.80
N ARG A 363 -37.81 5.74 26.72
CA ARG A 363 -36.68 6.54 26.24
C ARG A 363 -35.44 6.39 27.14
N LEU A 364 -35.59 6.51 28.45
CA LEU A 364 -34.45 6.36 29.39
C LEU A 364 -33.91 4.93 29.39
N ASN A 365 -34.80 3.94 29.33
CA ASN A 365 -34.42 2.54 29.17
C ASN A 365 -33.66 2.31 27.85
N LYS A 366 -34.11 2.89 26.73
CA LYS A 366 -33.41 2.78 25.43
C LYS A 366 -32.05 3.49 25.45
N CYS A 367 -31.92 4.67 26.08
CA CYS A 367 -30.62 5.31 26.35
C CYS A 367 -29.64 4.37 27.07
N ILE A 368 -30.09 3.71 28.14
CA ILE A 368 -29.25 2.78 28.90
C ILE A 368 -28.92 1.52 28.07
N LYS A 369 -29.91 0.95 27.36
CA LYS A 369 -29.73 -0.24 26.51
C LYS A 369 -28.69 -0.05 25.41
N VAL A 370 -28.68 1.09 24.70
CA VAL A 370 -27.66 1.36 23.67
C VAL A 370 -26.26 1.62 24.26
N GLY A 371 -26.15 1.90 25.56
CA GLY A 371 -24.88 1.96 26.29
C GLY A 371 -24.52 3.32 26.90
N MET A 372 -25.45 4.26 27.05
CA MET A 372 -25.15 5.58 27.65
C MET A 372 -24.69 5.44 29.11
N LYS A 373 -23.47 5.93 29.40
CA LYS A 373 -22.78 5.79 30.68
C LYS A 373 -23.34 6.75 31.73
N ILE A 374 -23.99 6.19 32.75
CA ILE A 374 -24.48 6.92 33.94
C ILE A 374 -23.32 7.66 34.64
N ALA A 375 -22.17 7.00 34.82
CA ALA A 375 -20.99 7.55 35.47
C ALA A 375 -20.33 8.73 34.71
N SER A 376 -20.67 8.94 33.44
CA SER A 376 -20.19 10.10 32.66
C SER A 376 -21.06 11.35 32.84
N VAL A 377 -22.07 11.31 33.71
CA VAL A 377 -22.89 12.47 34.09
C VAL A 377 -22.30 13.08 35.36
N GLN A 378 -21.54 14.16 35.19
CA GLN A 378 -21.06 14.98 36.32
C GLN A 378 -22.24 15.43 37.20
N SER A 379 -22.06 15.36 38.52
CA SER A 379 -22.85 16.14 39.47
C SER A 379 -22.69 17.65 39.17
N THR A 380 -23.69 18.42 39.57
CA THR A 380 -23.82 19.88 39.39
C THR A 380 -22.49 20.66 39.37
N ARG A 381 -22.28 21.49 38.34
CA ARG A 381 -21.26 22.55 38.36
C ARG A 381 -21.51 23.48 39.54
N ASP A 382 -20.46 23.76 40.31
CA ASP A 382 -20.51 24.79 41.36
C ASP A 382 -20.66 26.21 40.75
N PRO A 383 -21.33 27.14 41.46
CA PRO A 383 -21.39 28.54 41.04
C PRO A 383 -20.07 29.27 41.32
N LEU A 384 -19.30 29.54 40.26
CA LEU A 384 -18.28 30.61 40.13
C LEU A 384 -17.44 30.95 41.39
N GLY A 385 -16.40 30.14 41.67
CA GLY A 385 -15.41 30.40 42.72
C GLY A 385 -14.02 30.80 42.18
N LYS A 386 -13.58 32.03 42.53
CA LYS A 386 -12.26 32.69 42.43
C LYS A 386 -11.04 31.97 41.77
N ARG A 387 -10.29 32.74 40.98
CA ARG A 387 -9.09 32.33 40.20
C ARG A 387 -7.79 32.97 40.73
N GLN A 388 -6.94 32.20 41.41
CA GLN A 388 -5.52 32.46 41.74
C GLN A 388 -4.79 31.11 41.90
N GLY A 389 -3.49 30.92 41.64
CA GLY A 389 -2.52 31.85 41.06
C GLY A 389 -1.04 31.51 41.31
N SER A 390 -0.50 30.40 40.77
CA SER A 390 0.94 30.04 40.74
C SER A 390 1.16 28.88 39.75
N THR A 391 2.15 28.75 38.85
CA THR A 391 3.59 29.12 38.74
C THR A 391 4.58 28.15 39.39
N SER A 392 5.11 27.22 38.59
CA SER A 392 6.39 26.50 38.71
C SER A 392 6.71 25.93 37.31
N THR A 393 7.61 26.56 36.54
CA THR A 393 9.08 26.34 36.49
C THR A 393 9.48 25.03 35.80
N VAL A 394 10.31 25.16 34.76
CA VAL A 394 10.93 24.07 33.98
C VAL A 394 12.40 23.96 34.40
N ASP A 395 13.10 22.97 33.80
CA ASP A 395 14.55 22.85 33.61
C ASP A 395 15.28 21.81 34.47
N GLY A 396 16.23 21.12 33.83
CA GLY A 396 16.87 19.89 34.34
C GLY A 396 17.53 19.07 33.23
N GLU A 397 18.44 19.67 32.47
CA GLU A 397 19.32 18.99 31.51
C GLU A 397 20.50 18.32 32.22
N VAL A 398 20.99 17.18 31.72
CA VAL A 398 22.43 16.78 31.70
C VAL A 398 22.66 15.87 30.49
N GLU A 399 23.83 16.00 29.86
CA GLU A 399 24.27 15.28 28.66
C GLU A 399 24.78 13.85 28.94
N ASN A 400 24.88 13.03 27.90
CA ASN A 400 26.17 12.44 27.52
C ASN A 400 26.11 11.77 26.13
N ALA A 401 27.21 11.85 25.39
CA ALA A 401 27.45 11.10 24.17
C ALA A 401 28.80 10.38 24.29
N ASP A 402 28.84 9.05 24.11
CA ASP A 402 30.03 8.27 23.69
C ASP A 402 29.75 6.75 23.69
N VAL A 403 29.19 6.21 22.59
CA VAL A 403 29.07 4.74 22.38
C VAL A 403 29.22 4.30 20.89
N TYR A 404 29.03 5.20 19.93
CA TYR A 404 28.82 4.85 18.50
C TYR A 404 30.10 4.58 17.68
N LYS A 405 31.03 3.73 18.17
CA LYS A 405 32.33 3.55 17.47
C LYS A 405 32.99 2.15 17.45
N SER A 406 32.28 1.06 17.75
CA SER A 406 32.91 -0.28 17.79
C SER A 406 32.01 -1.48 17.41
N MET A 407 31.37 -1.46 16.23
CA MET A 407 30.65 -2.64 15.69
C MET A 407 30.80 -2.93 14.18
N PHE A 408 31.48 -2.08 13.39
CA PHE A 408 31.71 -2.34 11.96
C PHE A 408 33.07 -3.01 11.72
N SER A 409 33.12 -4.35 11.67
CA SER A 409 34.35 -5.12 11.37
C SER A 409 34.10 -6.57 10.90
N SER A 410 33.38 -6.78 9.78
CA SER A 410 33.49 -7.99 8.94
C SER A 410 32.66 -7.88 7.66
N GLU A 411 33.29 -8.00 6.49
CA GLU A 411 32.60 -8.24 5.21
C GLU A 411 32.32 -9.74 5.02
N PRO A 412 31.19 -10.14 4.42
CA PRO A 412 30.99 -11.48 3.86
C PRO A 412 31.26 -11.49 2.34
N SER A 413 32.12 -12.40 1.89
CA SER A 413 32.50 -12.57 0.48
C SER A 413 31.39 -13.19 -0.40
N PHE A 414 31.30 -12.75 -1.66
CA PHE A 414 30.43 -13.32 -2.69
C PHE A 414 30.76 -14.79 -3.05
N SER A 415 29.75 -15.58 -3.39
CA SER A 415 29.89 -16.87 -4.09
C SER A 415 28.66 -17.15 -4.97
N ASN A 416 28.87 -17.42 -6.27
CA ASN A 416 27.80 -17.55 -7.27
C ASN A 416 27.19 -18.96 -7.32
N SER A 417 25.86 -19.10 -7.24
CA SER A 417 25.01 -20.15 -7.88
C SER A 417 23.57 -20.16 -7.31
N PRO A 418 22.62 -20.78 -8.04
CA PRO A 418 22.12 -20.43 -9.37
C PRO A 418 21.01 -19.34 -9.27
N ALA A 419 20.19 -19.14 -10.29
CA ALA A 419 19.09 -18.15 -10.27
C ALA A 419 18.16 -18.34 -9.05
N THR A 420 18.00 -17.29 -8.25
CA THR A 420 17.26 -17.29 -6.98
C THR A 420 15.82 -16.84 -7.16
N ASP A 421 14.99 -17.06 -6.13
CA ASP A 421 13.56 -16.67 -6.11
C ASP A 421 13.34 -15.18 -6.46
N ASP A 422 14.34 -14.33 -6.23
CA ASP A 422 14.36 -12.90 -6.55
C ASP A 422 14.11 -12.60 -8.04
N GLU A 423 14.61 -13.43 -8.97
CA GLU A 423 14.37 -13.23 -10.41
C GLU A 423 12.88 -13.42 -10.77
N SER A 424 12.15 -14.27 -10.02
CA SER A 424 10.72 -14.49 -10.21
C SER A 424 9.84 -13.36 -9.66
N MET A 425 10.37 -12.62 -8.68
CA MET A 425 9.67 -11.52 -7.98
C MET A 425 9.97 -10.14 -8.59
N MET A 426 10.98 -10.03 -9.45
CA MET A 426 11.38 -8.81 -10.16
C MET A 426 11.63 -9.03 -11.67
N PRO A 427 10.68 -9.65 -12.40
CA PRO A 427 10.91 -10.06 -13.78
C PRO A 427 11.17 -8.88 -14.73
N VAL A 428 10.54 -7.73 -14.55
CA VAL A 428 10.73 -6.57 -15.45
C VAL A 428 12.09 -5.92 -15.21
N LEU A 429 12.50 -5.70 -13.96
CA LEU A 429 13.82 -5.11 -13.66
C LEU A 429 14.96 -6.02 -14.12
N TYR A 430 14.82 -7.33 -13.94
CA TYR A 430 15.80 -8.30 -14.43
C TYR A 430 15.83 -8.38 -15.96
N ARG A 431 14.67 -8.32 -16.64
CA ARG A 431 14.59 -8.24 -18.11
C ARG A 431 15.29 -7.00 -18.65
N ILE A 432 15.02 -5.82 -18.09
CA ILE A 432 15.68 -4.54 -18.48
C ILE A 432 17.20 -4.61 -18.23
N ARG A 433 17.64 -5.08 -17.06
CA ARG A 433 19.07 -5.24 -16.74
C ARG A 433 19.76 -6.19 -17.73
N ASN A 434 19.16 -7.34 -18.02
CA ASN A 434 19.75 -8.34 -18.89
C ASN A 434 19.80 -7.85 -20.36
N ALA A 435 18.78 -7.13 -20.82
CA ALA A 435 18.79 -6.44 -22.12
C ALA A 435 19.88 -5.36 -22.19
N TYR A 436 20.07 -4.56 -21.11
CA TYR A 436 21.12 -3.55 -21.05
C TYR A 436 22.53 -4.16 -21.10
N ARG A 437 22.75 -5.29 -20.41
CA ARG A 437 24.01 -6.06 -20.49
C ARG A 437 24.30 -6.55 -21.92
N LYS A 438 23.29 -7.12 -22.60
CA LYS A 438 23.36 -7.56 -24.01
C LYS A 438 23.74 -6.39 -24.93
N PHE A 439 23.06 -5.26 -24.83
CA PHE A 439 23.39 -4.04 -25.58
C PHE A 439 24.84 -3.59 -25.36
N GLY A 440 25.32 -3.63 -24.10
CA GLY A 440 26.70 -3.35 -23.77
C GLY A 440 27.70 -4.33 -24.41
N GLU A 441 27.34 -5.61 -24.58
CA GLU A 441 28.17 -6.59 -25.30
C GLU A 441 28.17 -6.38 -26.82
N GLU A 442 27.03 -6.03 -27.41
CA GLU A 442 26.89 -5.74 -28.84
C GLU A 442 27.70 -4.48 -29.21
N ARG A 443 27.58 -3.41 -28.42
CA ARG A 443 28.46 -2.23 -28.49
C ARG A 443 29.94 -2.63 -28.45
N ARG A 444 30.38 -3.40 -27.44
CA ARG A 444 31.81 -3.76 -27.25
C ARG A 444 32.40 -4.55 -28.41
N LYS A 445 31.57 -5.23 -29.23
CA LYS A 445 32.02 -5.96 -30.43
C LYS A 445 32.29 -5.02 -31.61
N LEU A 446 31.51 -3.93 -31.75
CA LEU A 446 31.65 -2.95 -32.83
C LEU A 446 32.62 -1.80 -32.46
N HIS A 447 32.57 -1.35 -31.22
CA HIS A 447 33.38 -0.28 -30.67
C HIS A 447 34.10 -0.77 -29.40
N PRO A 448 35.28 -1.40 -29.52
CA PRO A 448 36.04 -1.88 -28.37
C PRO A 448 36.42 -0.73 -27.42
N PRO A 449 36.34 -0.92 -26.09
CA PRO A 449 36.70 0.12 -25.14
C PRO A 449 38.21 0.38 -25.13
N VAL A 450 38.60 1.65 -24.98
CA VAL A 450 40.01 2.05 -24.91
C VAL A 450 40.60 1.59 -23.57
N SER A 451 41.80 1.00 -23.62
CA SER A 451 42.47 0.41 -22.45
C SER A 451 43.17 1.41 -21.53
N ALA A 452 43.48 2.61 -22.03
CA ALA A 452 44.09 3.70 -21.28
C ALA A 452 43.17 4.94 -21.32
N PRO A 453 42.90 5.59 -20.17
CA PRO A 453 42.06 6.79 -20.15
C PRO A 453 42.64 7.90 -21.03
N ARG A 454 41.85 8.37 -22.00
CA ARG A 454 42.19 9.50 -22.90
C ARG A 454 40.97 10.38 -23.17
N PRO A 455 41.16 11.67 -23.49
CA PRO A 455 40.08 12.51 -24.00
C PRO A 455 39.49 11.89 -25.27
N GLY A 456 38.16 11.88 -25.37
CA GLY A 456 37.45 11.53 -26.61
C GLY A 456 37.38 12.73 -27.57
N HIS A 457 36.82 12.49 -28.76
CA HIS A 457 36.47 13.55 -29.72
C HIS A 457 35.04 13.38 -30.21
N LEU A 458 34.29 14.48 -30.33
CA LEU A 458 32.88 14.44 -30.69
C LEU A 458 32.63 13.76 -32.04
N THR A 459 33.50 13.96 -33.04
CA THR A 459 33.38 13.31 -34.36
C THR A 459 33.48 11.78 -34.31
N THR A 460 34.16 11.22 -33.30
CA THR A 460 34.18 9.77 -33.07
C THR A 460 32.94 9.34 -32.27
N THR A 461 32.57 10.09 -31.24
CA THR A 461 31.41 9.76 -30.39
C THR A 461 30.07 9.85 -31.12
N SER A 462 29.90 10.81 -32.04
CA SER A 462 28.67 10.93 -32.84
C SER A 462 28.49 9.78 -33.82
N LEU A 463 29.58 9.27 -34.40
CA LEU A 463 29.57 8.04 -35.21
C LEU A 463 29.17 6.83 -34.34
N VAL A 464 29.79 6.67 -33.16
CA VAL A 464 29.45 5.61 -32.20
C VAL A 464 27.97 5.67 -31.80
N TRP A 465 27.44 6.83 -31.42
CA TRP A 465 26.01 7.01 -31.12
C TRP A 465 25.09 6.71 -32.33
N ALA A 466 25.57 6.93 -33.56
CA ALA A 466 24.81 6.76 -34.80
C ALA A 466 24.83 5.33 -35.35
N ASP A 467 25.82 4.54 -34.96
CA ASP A 467 25.93 3.10 -35.22
C ASP A 467 25.31 2.28 -34.07
N GLU A 468 25.12 2.87 -32.88
CA GLU A 468 24.43 2.26 -31.75
C GLU A 468 22.89 2.26 -31.85
N ILE A 469 22.28 3.11 -32.69
CA ILE A 469 20.80 3.24 -32.83
C ILE A 469 20.10 1.87 -33.03
N PRO A 470 20.57 0.95 -33.90
CA PRO A 470 19.92 -0.35 -34.09
C PRO A 470 20.00 -1.25 -32.85
N PHE A 471 21.13 -1.26 -32.14
CA PHE A 471 21.28 -2.05 -30.90
C PHE A 471 20.43 -1.45 -29.77
N LEU A 472 20.32 -0.12 -29.70
CA LEU A 472 19.45 0.55 -28.73
C LEU A 472 17.96 0.31 -29.01
N SER A 473 17.59 0.17 -30.28
CA SER A 473 16.25 -0.26 -30.69
C SER A 473 15.98 -1.72 -30.27
N SER A 474 16.94 -2.63 -30.49
CA SER A 474 16.84 -4.02 -29.97
C SER A 474 16.78 -4.06 -28.44
N PHE A 475 17.53 -3.21 -27.73
CA PHE A 475 17.44 -3.08 -26.28
C PHE A 475 16.04 -2.68 -25.83
N VAL A 476 15.44 -1.66 -26.46
CA VAL A 476 14.08 -1.21 -26.15
C VAL A 476 13.06 -2.34 -26.38
N GLU A 477 13.17 -3.06 -27.48
CA GLU A 477 12.30 -4.19 -27.78
C GLU A 477 12.49 -5.40 -26.85
N ASP A 478 13.70 -5.67 -26.36
CA ASP A 478 13.98 -6.77 -25.41
C ASP A 478 13.62 -6.39 -23.96
N ALA A 479 13.84 -5.13 -23.57
CA ALA A 479 13.59 -4.62 -22.22
C ALA A 479 12.10 -4.33 -21.96
N PHE A 480 11.39 -3.82 -22.96
CA PHE A 480 10.05 -3.26 -22.86
C PHE A 480 9.08 -3.94 -23.83
N GLU A 481 9.11 -5.28 -23.90
CA GLU A 481 8.32 -6.08 -24.85
C GLU A 481 6.83 -5.72 -24.91
N GLU A 482 6.25 -5.16 -23.84
CA GLU A 482 4.88 -4.68 -23.81
C GLU A 482 4.61 -3.53 -24.80
N SER A 483 5.64 -2.78 -25.22
CA SER A 483 5.52 -1.73 -26.25
C SER A 483 5.13 -2.29 -27.63
N ARG A 484 5.32 -3.59 -27.89
CA ARG A 484 4.86 -4.27 -29.10
C ARG A 484 3.33 -4.26 -29.26
N ASN A 485 2.59 -4.03 -28.17
CA ASN A 485 1.14 -3.86 -28.18
C ASN A 485 0.69 -2.46 -28.64
N LEU A 486 1.63 -1.52 -28.85
CA LEU A 486 1.35 -0.16 -29.29
C LEU A 486 1.60 0.01 -30.80
N PRO A 487 0.87 0.93 -31.47
CA PRO A 487 1.17 1.33 -32.85
C PRO A 487 2.62 1.79 -33.03
N GLU A 488 3.16 1.62 -34.24
CA GLU A 488 4.55 1.99 -34.57
C GLU A 488 4.87 3.46 -34.27
N GLU A 489 3.95 4.37 -34.60
CA GLU A 489 4.03 5.80 -34.24
C GLU A 489 4.23 6.02 -32.74
N GLN A 490 3.54 5.25 -31.90
CA GLN A 490 3.59 5.37 -30.44
C GLN A 490 4.88 4.74 -29.88
N ARG A 491 5.37 3.64 -30.46
CA ARG A 491 6.70 3.06 -30.17
C ARG A 491 7.81 4.06 -30.53
N TRP A 492 7.71 4.71 -31.69
CA TRP A 492 8.64 5.76 -32.12
C TRP A 492 8.59 7.00 -31.23
N LEU A 493 7.40 7.42 -30.80
CA LEU A 493 7.19 8.53 -29.86
C LEU A 493 7.90 8.29 -28.51
N LEU A 494 7.83 7.08 -27.96
CA LEU A 494 8.56 6.71 -26.75
C LEU A 494 10.08 6.65 -27.01
N PHE A 495 10.52 5.97 -28.09
CA PHE A 495 11.93 5.81 -28.44
C PHE A 495 12.65 7.16 -28.64
N ARG A 496 12.10 8.05 -29.48
CA ARG A 496 12.69 9.38 -29.76
C ARG A 496 12.79 10.26 -28.51
N SER A 497 11.84 10.11 -27.59
CA SER A 497 11.80 10.88 -26.34
C SER A 497 12.76 10.33 -25.28
N PHE A 498 12.99 9.02 -25.30
CA PHE A 498 13.95 8.32 -24.44
C PHE A 498 15.42 8.58 -24.84
N TYR A 499 15.73 8.63 -26.14
CA TYR A 499 17.09 8.60 -26.70
C TYR A 499 18.11 9.52 -26.00
N VAL A 500 17.83 10.82 -25.91
CA VAL A 500 18.75 11.80 -25.27
C VAL A 500 18.87 11.55 -23.76
N GLY A 501 17.76 11.18 -23.10
CA GLY A 501 17.76 10.82 -21.68
C GLY A 501 18.59 9.55 -21.40
N PHE A 502 18.57 8.58 -22.31
CA PHE A 502 19.42 7.39 -22.25
C PHE A 502 20.91 7.75 -22.31
N ILE A 503 21.36 8.51 -23.33
CA ILE A 503 22.77 8.91 -23.49
C ILE A 503 23.29 9.64 -22.24
N ILE A 504 22.52 10.59 -21.73
CA ILE A 504 22.89 11.38 -20.55
C ILE A 504 22.96 10.51 -19.29
N THR A 505 21.97 9.63 -19.07
CA THR A 505 21.89 8.81 -17.86
C THR A 505 22.89 7.67 -17.88
N GLU A 506 23.08 6.98 -19.01
CA GLU A 506 24.04 5.89 -19.15
C GLU A 506 25.48 6.38 -18.95
N SER A 507 25.89 7.44 -19.68
CA SER A 507 27.25 7.97 -19.59
C SER A 507 27.55 8.47 -18.16
N SER A 508 26.55 9.02 -17.47
CA SER A 508 26.67 9.44 -16.06
C SER A 508 26.75 8.25 -15.09
N PHE A 509 25.98 7.18 -15.32
CA PHE A 509 26.06 5.93 -14.56
C PHE A 509 27.44 5.26 -14.74
N ARG A 510 27.91 5.13 -15.99
CA ARG A 510 29.25 4.62 -16.32
C ARG A 510 30.36 5.48 -15.74
N THR A 511 30.18 6.80 -15.66
CA THR A 511 31.09 7.69 -14.94
C THR A 511 31.19 7.29 -13.46
N CYS A 512 30.05 7.07 -12.80
CA CYS A 512 30.03 6.64 -11.39
C CYS A 512 30.65 5.24 -11.18
N GLN A 513 30.60 4.35 -12.17
CA GLN A 513 31.20 3.01 -12.10
C GLN A 513 32.70 2.94 -12.41
N LEU A 514 33.21 3.89 -13.21
CA LEU A 514 34.58 3.83 -13.78
C LEU A 514 35.50 4.97 -13.31
N TYR A 515 34.96 5.97 -12.61
CA TYR A 515 35.72 7.12 -12.17
C TYR A 515 35.14 7.79 -10.91
N ASP A 516 35.97 8.00 -9.89
CA ASP A 516 35.53 8.62 -8.62
C ASP A 516 35.43 10.15 -8.67
N GLY A 517 36.09 10.79 -9.64
CA GLY A 517 36.17 12.25 -9.76
C GLY A 517 34.95 12.92 -10.41
N ASN A 518 34.94 14.25 -10.39
CA ASN A 518 33.90 15.10 -10.99
C ASN A 518 34.42 15.94 -12.17
N ASP A 519 35.71 15.85 -12.48
CA ASP A 519 36.39 16.54 -13.58
C ASP A 519 36.19 15.87 -14.95
N ARG A 520 35.49 14.72 -15.01
CA ARG A 520 35.33 13.91 -16.23
C ARG A 520 33.93 13.34 -16.36
N TRP A 521 33.52 13.13 -17.61
CA TRP A 521 32.32 12.37 -17.98
C TRP A 521 32.70 11.28 -18.99
N ILE A 522 32.41 10.03 -18.68
CA ILE A 522 32.89 8.83 -19.40
C ILE A 522 31.94 8.45 -20.54
N LEU A 523 32.52 8.26 -21.72
CA LEU A 523 31.85 8.00 -22.99
C LEU A 523 31.64 6.50 -23.25
N PRO A 524 30.81 6.12 -24.25
CA PRO A 524 30.56 4.72 -24.61
C PRO A 524 31.80 3.83 -24.83
N THR A 525 32.92 4.44 -25.25
CA THR A 525 34.22 3.83 -25.57
C THR A 525 35.22 3.80 -24.40
N ASN A 526 34.84 4.20 -23.18
CA ASN A 526 35.72 4.48 -22.02
C ASN A 526 36.70 5.66 -22.21
N GLU A 527 36.59 6.41 -23.30
CA GLU A 527 37.18 7.74 -23.43
C GLU A 527 36.41 8.74 -22.55
N TYR A 528 36.95 9.93 -22.31
CA TYR A 528 36.29 10.92 -21.44
C TYR A 528 36.19 12.32 -22.06
N ILE A 529 35.19 13.08 -21.62
CA ILE A 529 35.14 14.54 -21.77
C ILE A 529 35.75 15.14 -20.52
N ASP A 530 36.75 16.01 -20.68
CA ASP A 530 37.28 16.84 -19.59
C ASP A 530 36.32 18.00 -19.33
N ILE A 531 35.89 18.16 -18.08
CA ILE A 531 34.90 19.16 -17.67
C ILE A 531 35.55 20.53 -17.44
N ASN A 532 36.87 20.57 -17.17
CA ASN A 532 37.62 21.81 -17.04
C ASN A 532 38.00 22.35 -18.42
N ASP A 533 38.45 21.49 -19.33
CA ASP A 533 38.65 21.84 -20.74
C ASP A 533 37.85 20.98 -21.74
N PRO A 534 36.57 21.32 -21.99
CA PRO A 534 35.77 20.72 -23.06
C PRO A 534 36.36 20.92 -24.47
N SER A 535 37.31 21.84 -24.69
CA SER A 535 37.89 22.08 -26.02
C SER A 535 38.55 20.84 -26.61
N LEU A 536 39.11 19.97 -25.76
CA LEU A 536 39.71 18.68 -26.15
C LEU A 536 38.72 17.76 -26.89
N TYR A 537 37.44 17.85 -26.55
CA TYR A 537 36.37 17.04 -27.14
C TYR A 537 35.72 17.71 -28.36
N PHE A 538 35.47 19.02 -28.29
CA PHE A 538 34.68 19.76 -29.28
C PHE A 538 35.49 20.47 -30.38
N HIS A 539 36.72 20.94 -30.12
CA HIS A 539 37.42 21.85 -31.04
C HIS A 539 37.77 21.21 -32.39
N ASN A 540 38.03 19.90 -32.42
CA ASN A 540 38.31 19.17 -33.66
C ASN A 540 37.07 19.02 -34.59
N SER A 541 35.88 19.46 -34.16
CA SER A 541 34.64 19.37 -34.95
C SER A 541 34.32 20.60 -35.81
N CYS A 542 34.84 21.80 -35.51
CA CYS A 542 34.64 22.96 -36.39
C CYS A 542 35.76 24.01 -36.26
N SER A 543 36.32 24.41 -37.41
CA SER A 543 37.50 25.28 -37.51
C SER A 543 37.23 26.78 -37.38
N GLN A 544 35.99 27.18 -37.06
CA GLN A 544 35.59 28.60 -36.99
C GLN A 544 35.95 29.30 -35.67
N TYR A 545 36.14 28.54 -34.58
CA TYR A 545 36.32 29.09 -33.22
C TYR A 545 37.59 28.58 -32.54
N SER A 546 38.22 29.44 -31.73
CA SER A 546 39.37 29.06 -30.90
C SER A 546 38.98 28.05 -29.80
N LYS A 547 39.97 27.33 -29.26
CA LYS A 547 39.76 26.38 -28.16
C LYS A 547 39.14 27.06 -26.95
N GLU A 548 39.63 28.25 -26.66
CA GLU A 548 39.26 29.10 -25.53
C GLU A 548 37.79 29.48 -25.61
N GLN A 549 37.33 29.94 -26.78
CA GLN A 549 35.91 30.26 -27.04
C GLN A 549 35.00 29.03 -26.94
N VAL A 550 35.42 27.88 -27.50
CA VAL A 550 34.65 26.62 -27.41
C VAL A 550 34.56 26.13 -25.96
N SER A 551 35.65 26.24 -25.20
CA SER A 551 35.70 25.91 -23.78
C SER A 551 34.79 26.85 -22.97
N GLU A 552 34.83 28.16 -23.23
CA GLU A 552 33.97 29.16 -22.57
C GLU A 552 32.47 28.92 -22.84
N MET A 553 32.09 28.63 -24.10
CA MET A 553 30.68 28.38 -24.47
C MET A 553 30.11 27.10 -23.83
N LEU A 554 30.89 26.02 -23.75
CA LEU A 554 30.36 24.68 -23.44
C LEU A 554 30.62 24.21 -22.00
N ARG A 555 31.64 24.75 -21.31
CA ARG A 555 31.93 24.46 -19.90
C ARG A 555 30.75 24.70 -18.93
N PRO A 556 29.87 25.71 -19.11
CA PRO A 556 28.67 25.86 -18.27
C PRO A 556 27.73 24.66 -18.34
N SER A 557 27.47 24.14 -19.54
CA SER A 557 26.61 22.96 -19.75
C SER A 557 27.23 21.67 -19.23
N MET A 558 28.54 21.48 -19.42
CA MET A 558 29.27 20.32 -18.89
C MET A 558 29.25 20.29 -17.34
N ASN A 559 29.48 21.44 -16.70
CA ASN A 559 29.35 21.59 -15.24
C ASN A 559 27.91 21.31 -14.76
N LEU A 560 26.90 21.77 -15.49
CA LEU A 560 25.50 21.51 -15.15
C LEU A 560 25.16 20.02 -15.23
N LEU A 561 25.70 19.30 -16.22
CA LEU A 561 25.54 17.86 -16.38
C LEU A 561 26.11 17.10 -15.18
N VAL A 562 27.38 17.32 -14.83
CA VAL A 562 28.02 16.68 -13.67
C VAL A 562 27.23 16.95 -12.38
N ARG A 563 26.80 18.21 -12.18
CA ARG A 563 26.07 18.64 -10.99
C ARG A 563 24.65 18.07 -10.88
N ASN A 564 23.95 17.81 -11.99
CA ASN A 564 22.59 17.27 -11.97
C ASN A 564 22.55 15.74 -12.10
N MET A 565 23.58 15.11 -12.67
CA MET A 565 23.62 13.67 -12.96
C MET A 565 24.69 12.94 -12.16
N VAL A 566 25.98 13.19 -12.43
CA VAL A 566 27.09 12.40 -11.86
C VAL A 566 27.16 12.51 -10.34
N ILE A 567 27.06 13.73 -9.78
CA ILE A 567 27.11 13.92 -8.32
C ILE A 567 25.92 13.24 -7.62
N PRO A 568 24.64 13.50 -8.00
CA PRO A 568 23.50 12.83 -7.37
C PRO A 568 23.49 11.29 -7.53
N LEU A 569 23.92 10.76 -8.67
CA LEU A 569 24.02 9.31 -8.88
C LEU A 569 25.10 8.68 -7.97
N ARG A 570 26.25 9.35 -7.78
CA ARG A 570 27.28 8.89 -6.83
C ARG A 570 26.85 9.06 -5.36
N GLU A 571 26.10 10.10 -5.01
CA GLU A 571 25.51 10.32 -3.67
C GLU A 571 24.38 9.33 -3.29
N ILE A 572 23.81 8.64 -4.28
CA ILE A 572 22.94 7.47 -4.08
C ILE A 572 23.79 6.20 -3.91
N GLY A 573 24.94 6.13 -4.59
CA GLY A 573 25.67 4.87 -4.80
C GLY A 573 24.82 3.94 -5.66
N ILE A 574 24.42 4.41 -6.85
CA ILE A 574 23.43 3.72 -7.70
C ILE A 574 23.91 2.35 -8.19
N GLU A 575 23.04 1.35 -8.06
CA GLU A 575 23.27 -0.04 -8.43
C GLU A 575 22.60 -0.38 -9.78
N GLU A 576 22.99 -1.52 -10.39
CA GLU A 576 22.58 -1.86 -11.75
C GLU A 576 21.06 -2.11 -11.92
N LEU A 577 20.39 -2.66 -10.89
CA LEU A 577 18.93 -2.84 -10.91
C LEU A 577 18.16 -1.53 -10.69
N GLU A 578 18.73 -0.58 -9.96
CA GLU A 578 18.18 0.77 -9.82
C GLU A 578 18.36 1.58 -11.12
N PHE A 579 19.51 1.42 -11.78
CA PHE A 579 19.74 1.98 -13.11
C PHE A 579 18.79 1.38 -14.15
N ALA A 580 18.54 0.07 -14.12
CA ALA A 580 17.52 -0.57 -14.95
C ALA A 580 16.11 0.00 -14.67
N ALA A 581 15.74 0.19 -13.41
CA ALA A 581 14.48 0.84 -13.03
C ALA A 581 14.40 2.29 -13.54
N LEU A 582 15.49 3.06 -13.43
CA LEU A 582 15.59 4.44 -13.92
C LEU A 582 15.45 4.50 -15.45
N LEU A 583 16.10 3.62 -16.21
CA LEU A 583 15.92 3.51 -17.66
C LEU A 583 14.46 3.21 -18.02
N GLY A 584 13.82 2.28 -17.32
CA GLY A 584 12.40 1.96 -17.53
C GLY A 584 11.47 3.14 -17.23
N LEU A 585 11.71 3.87 -16.15
CA LEU A 585 10.93 5.06 -15.76
C LEU A 585 11.17 6.28 -16.67
N LEU A 586 12.26 6.30 -17.45
CA LEU A 586 12.54 7.28 -18.49
C LEU A 586 11.90 6.91 -19.84
N PHE A 587 11.90 5.63 -20.22
CA PHE A 587 11.24 5.15 -21.45
C PHE A 587 9.71 5.22 -21.31
N TRP A 588 9.16 4.58 -20.29
CA TRP A 588 7.74 4.63 -19.96
C TRP A 588 7.41 5.95 -19.26
N ASN A 589 7.37 7.04 -20.02
CA ASN A 589 7.03 8.38 -19.54
C ASN A 589 5.78 8.93 -20.25
N ARG A 590 5.11 9.90 -19.62
CA ARG A 590 3.80 10.41 -20.03
C ARG A 590 3.80 11.91 -20.35
N GLY A 591 2.77 12.34 -21.08
CA GLY A 591 2.52 13.76 -21.37
C GLY A 591 3.27 14.29 -22.58
N TYR A 592 3.61 13.42 -23.53
CA TYR A 592 4.15 13.85 -24.83
C TYR A 592 3.02 14.25 -25.78
N GLU A 593 3.23 15.27 -26.64
CA GLU A 593 2.29 15.54 -27.73
C GLU A 593 2.16 14.32 -28.65
N GLY A 594 0.93 14.01 -29.08
CA GLY A 594 0.60 12.81 -29.86
C GLY A 594 0.53 11.51 -29.06
N GLN A 595 0.74 11.52 -27.74
CA GLN A 595 0.61 10.31 -26.93
C GLN A 595 -0.86 9.85 -26.80
N SER A 596 -1.15 8.64 -27.26
CA SER A 596 -2.50 8.08 -27.24
C SER A 596 -2.89 7.57 -25.85
N GLU A 597 -4.19 7.63 -25.51
CA GLU A 597 -4.69 7.15 -24.22
C GLU A 597 -4.31 5.68 -23.92
N PRO A 598 -4.34 4.72 -24.87
CA PRO A 598 -3.83 3.36 -24.63
C PRO A 598 -2.33 3.33 -24.28
N CYS A 599 -1.52 4.20 -24.90
CA CYS A 599 -0.09 4.34 -24.59
C CYS A 599 0.12 4.91 -23.18
N GLU A 600 -0.64 5.93 -22.75
CA GLU A 600 -0.56 6.45 -21.38
C GLU A 600 -1.03 5.42 -20.34
N ARG A 601 -2.11 4.66 -20.60
CA ARG A 601 -2.58 3.60 -19.68
C ARG A 601 -1.54 2.48 -19.51
N LEU A 602 -0.94 2.01 -20.59
CA LEU A 602 0.14 1.01 -20.52
C LEU A 602 1.39 1.58 -19.82
N THR A 603 1.73 2.84 -20.10
CA THR A 603 2.81 3.56 -19.40
C THR A 603 2.61 3.56 -17.90
N ILE A 604 1.39 3.82 -17.41
CA ILE A 604 1.08 3.78 -15.97
C ILE A 604 1.26 2.36 -15.41
N GLU A 605 0.72 1.33 -16.07
CA GLU A 605 0.81 -0.05 -15.59
C GLU A 605 2.26 -0.53 -15.41
N ILE A 606 3.12 -0.30 -16.41
CA ILE A 606 4.51 -0.76 -16.35
C ILE A 606 5.32 0.07 -15.34
N ARG A 607 5.06 1.39 -15.22
CA ARG A 607 5.68 2.23 -14.17
C ARG A 607 5.33 1.74 -12.76
N ASP A 608 4.07 1.44 -12.51
CA ASP A 608 3.61 0.94 -11.20
C ASP A 608 4.26 -0.42 -10.89
N ARG A 609 4.29 -1.33 -11.87
CA ARG A 609 4.96 -2.65 -11.76
C ARG A 609 6.45 -2.52 -11.44
N MET A 610 7.20 -1.73 -12.22
CA MET A 610 8.64 -1.49 -11.97
C MET A 610 8.89 -0.83 -10.60
N THR A 611 8.01 0.08 -10.16
CA THR A 611 8.13 0.73 -8.85
C THR A 611 7.87 -0.25 -7.71
N MET A 612 6.96 -1.20 -7.89
CA MET A 612 6.73 -2.30 -6.94
C MET A 612 7.91 -3.28 -6.89
N GLU A 613 8.46 -3.68 -8.04
CA GLU A 613 9.65 -4.53 -8.11
C GLU A 613 10.86 -3.85 -7.44
N LEU A 614 11.05 -2.55 -7.66
CA LEU A 614 12.10 -1.77 -6.98
C LEU A 614 11.87 -1.66 -5.47
N CYS A 615 10.60 -1.54 -5.04
CA CYS A 615 10.25 -1.61 -3.62
C CYS A 615 10.46 -3.01 -3.02
N TYR A 616 10.37 -4.08 -3.80
CA TYR A 616 10.73 -5.44 -3.37
C TYR A 616 12.26 -5.55 -3.22
N TYR A 617 13.01 -5.10 -4.24
CA TYR A 617 14.47 -5.09 -4.26
C TYR A 617 15.06 -4.51 -2.97
N TYR A 618 14.63 -3.29 -2.62
CA TYR A 618 15.15 -2.64 -1.42
C TYR A 618 14.74 -3.30 -0.11
N LYS A 619 13.54 -3.90 -0.04
CA LYS A 619 13.01 -4.50 1.20
C LYS A 619 13.58 -5.88 1.51
N GLU A 620 13.65 -6.74 0.50
CA GLU A 620 13.93 -8.17 0.71
C GLU A 620 15.36 -8.55 0.31
N VAL A 621 15.91 -7.91 -0.74
CA VAL A 621 17.26 -8.16 -1.26
C VAL A 621 18.30 -7.27 -0.56
N LEU A 622 18.23 -5.94 -0.73
CA LEU A 622 19.16 -5.02 -0.03
C LEU A 622 18.86 -4.89 1.47
N ARG A 623 17.60 -5.12 1.85
CA ARG A 623 17.08 -5.00 3.23
C ARG A 623 17.34 -3.61 3.84
N ASP A 624 17.27 -2.58 3.00
CA ASP A 624 17.50 -1.18 3.36
C ASP A 624 16.40 -0.70 4.34
N PRO A 625 16.72 -0.44 5.62
CA PRO A 625 15.74 0.05 6.60
C PRO A 625 15.24 1.47 6.28
N CYS A 626 15.92 2.18 5.38
CA CYS A 626 15.59 3.50 4.88
C CYS A 626 15.23 3.50 3.39
N TYR A 627 14.76 2.36 2.83
CA TYR A 627 14.45 2.22 1.39
C TYR A 627 13.58 3.35 0.81
N ALA A 628 12.67 3.93 1.60
CA ALA A 628 11.82 5.03 1.15
C ALA A 628 12.62 6.30 0.82
N LEU A 629 13.72 6.54 1.54
CA LEU A 629 14.67 7.61 1.24
C LEU A 629 15.52 7.27 0.02
N ARG A 630 15.98 6.02 -0.13
CA ARG A 630 16.75 5.57 -1.30
C ARG A 630 15.91 5.67 -2.59
N LEU A 631 14.69 5.15 -2.56
CA LEU A 631 13.68 5.30 -3.61
C LEU A 631 13.40 6.78 -3.92
N SER A 632 13.20 7.61 -2.89
CA SER A 632 12.95 9.04 -3.08
C SER A 632 14.13 9.74 -3.78
N LYS A 633 15.38 9.47 -3.37
CA LYS A 633 16.57 9.99 -4.05
C LYS A 633 16.62 9.55 -5.53
N LEU A 634 16.41 8.26 -5.82
CA LEU A 634 16.42 7.75 -7.20
C LEU A 634 15.34 8.41 -8.07
N LEU A 635 14.11 8.55 -7.56
CA LEU A 635 13.02 9.21 -8.28
C LEU A 635 13.27 10.71 -8.50
N MET A 636 14.07 11.37 -7.65
CA MET A 636 14.52 12.76 -7.87
C MET A 636 15.59 12.89 -8.97
N ILE A 637 16.17 11.79 -9.48
CA ILE A 637 17.01 11.84 -10.69
C ILE A 637 16.17 12.12 -11.93
N ILE A 638 14.93 11.63 -12.02
CA ILE A 638 14.06 11.81 -13.20
C ILE A 638 13.92 13.29 -13.62
N PRO A 639 13.55 14.25 -12.75
CA PRO A 639 13.51 15.67 -13.12
C PRO A 639 14.90 16.28 -13.39
N CYS A 640 15.99 15.69 -12.89
CA CYS A 640 17.35 16.07 -13.29
C CYS A 640 17.62 15.66 -14.75
N VAL A 641 17.27 14.43 -15.14
CA VAL A 641 17.38 13.97 -16.55
C VAL A 641 16.54 14.85 -17.47
N GLN A 642 15.30 15.17 -17.09
CA GLN A 642 14.42 16.04 -17.88
C GLN A 642 15.03 17.42 -18.14
N ARG A 643 15.60 18.08 -17.10
CA ARG A 643 16.33 19.35 -17.27
C ARG A 643 17.55 19.22 -18.16
N MET A 644 18.34 18.15 -18.01
CA MET A 644 19.53 17.95 -18.83
C MET A 644 19.22 17.58 -20.28
N THR A 645 18.14 16.83 -20.55
CA THR A 645 17.64 16.54 -21.90
C THR A 645 17.16 17.80 -22.60
N ALA A 646 16.42 18.67 -21.91
CA ALA A 646 16.03 19.98 -22.44
C ALA A 646 17.26 20.82 -22.78
N ARG A 647 18.21 20.94 -21.83
CA ARG A 647 19.45 21.69 -22.03
C ARG A 647 20.31 21.15 -23.18
N PHE A 648 20.41 19.83 -23.33
CA PHE A 648 21.16 19.19 -24.42
C PHE A 648 20.54 19.49 -25.80
N ARG A 649 19.20 19.59 -25.89
CA ARG A 649 18.51 20.03 -27.12
C ARG A 649 18.79 21.50 -27.43
N GLU A 650 18.69 22.39 -26.45
CA GLU A 650 19.09 23.81 -26.59
C GLU A 650 20.52 23.96 -27.10
N ASP A 651 21.48 23.28 -26.44
CA ASP A 651 22.90 23.33 -26.79
C ASP A 651 23.15 22.76 -28.19
N ALA A 652 22.45 21.69 -28.60
CA ALA A 652 22.56 21.12 -29.94
C ALA A 652 21.98 22.04 -31.04
N GLU A 653 20.87 22.72 -30.78
CA GLU A 653 20.28 23.70 -31.71
C GLU A 653 21.17 24.93 -31.88
N ILE A 654 21.68 25.48 -30.78
CA ILE A 654 22.64 26.59 -30.79
C ILE A 654 23.95 26.17 -31.45
N GLY A 655 24.48 24.99 -31.11
CA GLY A 655 25.71 24.43 -31.66
C GLY A 655 25.65 24.23 -33.18
N ASN A 656 24.53 23.75 -33.70
CA ASN A 656 24.27 23.59 -35.13
C ASN A 656 24.10 24.96 -35.82
N LEU A 657 23.26 25.85 -35.27
CA LEU A 657 22.96 27.17 -35.83
C LEU A 657 24.22 28.05 -35.97
N PHE A 658 25.06 28.11 -34.93
CA PHE A 658 26.30 28.89 -34.91
C PHE A 658 27.53 28.12 -35.43
N LYS A 659 27.35 26.85 -35.83
CA LYS A 659 28.42 25.94 -36.29
C LYS A 659 29.57 25.81 -35.30
N VAL A 660 29.24 25.67 -34.02
CA VAL A 660 30.23 25.39 -32.96
C VAL A 660 30.74 23.95 -33.08
N TYR A 661 29.85 23.02 -33.45
CA TYR A 661 30.17 21.63 -33.71
C TYR A 661 29.10 20.98 -34.62
N ASP A 662 29.39 19.78 -35.14
CA ASP A 662 28.45 18.95 -35.88
C ASP A 662 28.21 17.62 -35.14
N LEU A 663 26.95 17.22 -34.99
CA LEU A 663 26.53 15.92 -34.42
C LEU A 663 26.30 14.86 -35.50
N GLY A 664 26.29 15.24 -36.78
CA GLY A 664 25.95 14.36 -37.90
C GLY A 664 24.44 14.15 -38.02
N LYS A 665 23.94 14.16 -39.27
CA LYS A 665 22.50 14.19 -39.57
C LYS A 665 21.67 13.14 -38.80
N LYS A 666 22.10 11.87 -38.75
CA LYS A 666 21.39 10.79 -38.02
C LYS A 666 21.06 11.15 -36.56
N ILE A 667 21.95 11.89 -35.90
CA ILE A 667 21.82 12.29 -34.49
C ILE A 667 20.95 13.54 -34.38
N SER A 668 21.18 14.54 -35.24
CA SER A 668 20.35 15.75 -35.32
C SER A 668 18.88 15.43 -35.61
N ASP A 669 18.59 14.49 -36.51
CA ASP A 669 17.24 14.03 -36.86
C ASP A 669 16.51 13.36 -35.67
N LEU A 670 17.24 12.83 -34.67
CA LEU A 670 16.69 12.27 -33.42
C LEU A 670 16.55 13.32 -32.29
N ILE A 671 17.26 14.44 -32.38
CA ILE A 671 17.26 15.51 -31.35
C ILE A 671 16.21 16.57 -31.67
N HIS A 672 16.11 16.99 -32.94
CA HIS A 672 15.25 18.09 -33.38
C HIS A 672 13.80 17.65 -33.62
N VAL A 673 13.01 17.56 -32.55
CA VAL A 673 11.56 17.41 -32.64
C VAL A 673 10.90 18.37 -31.65
N SER A 674 9.98 19.21 -32.15
CA SER A 674 9.12 20.06 -31.33
C SER A 674 8.23 19.23 -30.40
N LEU A 675 8.13 19.66 -29.13
CA LEU A 675 7.26 19.11 -28.09
C LEU A 675 5.93 19.88 -28.00
#